data_AF-A0A9D8R0C9-F1
#
_entry.id   AF-A0A9D8R0C9-F1
#
_cell.length_a   1.000
_cell.length_b   1.000
_cell.length_c   1.000
_cell.angle_alpha   90.00
_cell.angle_beta   90.00
_cell.angle_gamma   90.00
#
_symmetry.space_group_name_H-M   'P 1'
#
loop_
_entity.id
_entity.type
_entity.pdbx_description
1 polymer ?
#
loop_
_entity_poly.entity_id
_entity_poly.type
_entity_poly.pdbx_seq_one_letter_code
_entity_poly.pdbx_strand_id
1 'polypeptide(L)'
;MRARLTILALAALALAACSVQGPEIPEAPVSHRKTFRASMDEGTKVSVSMNTPSAATVLWDSGDEIVVYADSLGKRSYFKTFVTADGGTKNAEFTCDDWNIPFDDVSTCIAFYPAERYRSVSLGSDGSYRVSVVIPPVQTAVRGGLDRGLNFAISFSEGDGDVLRFRNVLSLVHFTLTGEKASQVRKVVFKATGTISGDGAYIVSPSGGAMSMTTRFNPVIYGSSNSVDLEGAFEDGGDYYMAVAPATSDGFSFSFLDADGNIIYRSSTRNIELRPSRVADFGTISLDEDFEDLPAGVERYMTQTQGSRPVVLAVIGDGFTADEQGLFSFLARSAMDLLFDTEPFKTYKDWFNVYLMHAVSNESGGSVTDGKGNITEEHDTAFKSRWGTDDYDDMRSDFIAAGDFVEEHCPEILDGTLTVKDVPILMIINDSRYGGMCFNWDDGSAIAHVPYVRFGVGSLLWQFPTIQAADNSDPGAGVRNTTDAEYAAMGGKFYDTSSLHGWFTAKGTWRNIAVHEFGGHAFGRLDDEYWYEAKTASDSFNSARDAYQNWEVPFCLNTSSSYGEPPWKEDLLDHMDELSLIDSRYAERIGSFQGASGYALNRWRSETISCMIDNRQYFSTWQRLLIVKRIMEKAGEPFSLASFIQNDNPTDRLRDAGALSAPRRGGGVYLDDEPAGPYTFCPPLPPPVLLTR
;
A
#
# COMPACT_ATOMS: atom_id res chain seq x y z
N MET A 1 11.05 110.91 -13.04
CA MET A 1 9.66 111.35 -13.29
C MET A 1 8.73 110.43 -12.50
N ARG A 2 7.67 110.92 -11.81
CA ARG A 2 6.25 110.91 -12.23
C ARG A 2 5.82 109.58 -12.90
N ALA A 3 4.71 108.92 -12.57
CA ALA A 3 3.59 109.16 -11.62
C ALA A 3 2.65 107.91 -11.66
N ARG A 4 1.85 107.47 -10.67
CA ARG A 4 1.49 107.82 -9.26
C ARG A 4 1.60 106.50 -8.42
N LEU A 5 0.98 106.12 -7.27
CA LEU A 5 -0.20 106.51 -6.44
C LEU A 5 -1.59 106.21 -7.09
N THR A 6 -2.66 105.73 -6.41
CA THR A 6 -2.88 105.13 -5.07
C THR A 6 -4.04 104.10 -5.23
N ILE A 7 -4.39 103.20 -4.30
CA ILE A 7 -5.35 103.37 -3.18
C ILE A 7 -5.40 102.04 -2.36
N LEU A 8 -5.64 102.11 -1.05
CA LEU A 8 -5.88 100.96 -0.16
C LEU A 8 -7.34 100.50 -0.20
N ALA A 9 -7.61 99.22 0.10
CA ALA A 9 -8.42 98.84 1.26
C ALA A 9 -8.21 97.37 1.65
N LEU A 10 -8.31 97.07 2.95
CA LEU A 10 -8.27 95.71 3.49
C LEU A 10 -9.65 95.05 3.42
N ALA A 11 -9.67 93.73 3.21
CA ALA A 11 -10.66 92.85 3.81
C ALA A 11 -10.02 91.45 4.00
N ALA A 12 -9.44 91.21 5.17
CA ALA A 12 -8.93 89.89 5.52
C ALA A 12 -10.05 89.08 6.20
N LEU A 13 -10.41 87.93 5.60
CA LEU A 13 -11.23 86.92 6.26
C LEU A 13 -10.65 85.54 5.92
N ALA A 14 -10.48 84.69 6.93
CA ALA A 14 -9.71 83.46 6.78
C ALA A 14 -10.54 82.33 6.17
N LEU A 15 -10.02 81.72 5.11
CA LEU A 15 -10.41 80.41 4.58
C LEU A 15 -9.12 79.71 4.16
N ALA A 16 -8.78 78.60 4.82
CA ALA A 16 -7.64 77.77 4.44
C ALA A 16 -8.01 76.98 3.17
N ALA A 17 -7.44 77.37 2.03
CA ALA A 17 -7.65 76.72 0.74
C ALA A 17 -6.36 76.00 0.31
N CYS A 18 -6.49 74.77 -0.16
CA CYS A 18 -5.36 73.88 -0.45
C CYS A 18 -4.51 74.37 -1.63
N SER A 19 -3.20 74.50 -1.43
CA SER A 19 -2.22 74.50 -2.52
C SER A 19 -1.96 73.07 -2.96
N VAL A 20 -2.41 72.69 -4.16
CA VAL A 20 -2.14 71.36 -4.73
C VAL A 20 -0.67 71.26 -5.14
N GLN A 21 0.09 70.36 -4.49
CA GLN A 21 1.38 69.93 -5.02
C GLN A 21 1.16 69.15 -6.33
N GLY A 22 2.02 69.37 -7.32
CA GLY A 22 2.10 68.47 -8.47
C GLY A 22 2.54 67.07 -8.02
N PRO A 23 2.24 66.01 -8.79
CA PRO A 23 2.65 64.66 -8.44
C PRO A 23 4.17 64.58 -8.38
N GLU A 24 4.70 64.19 -7.22
CA GLU A 24 6.11 63.83 -7.06
C GLU A 24 6.39 62.62 -7.95
N ILE A 25 7.45 62.70 -8.76
CA ILE A 25 7.99 61.52 -9.42
C ILE A 25 8.68 60.71 -8.31
N PRO A 26 8.24 59.49 -8.00
CA PRO A 26 8.89 58.70 -6.95
C PRO A 26 10.34 58.44 -7.36
N GLU A 27 11.27 58.67 -6.43
CA GLU A 27 12.68 58.36 -6.65
C GLU A 27 12.85 56.86 -6.94
N ALA A 28 13.81 56.51 -7.80
CA ALA A 28 14.11 55.12 -8.09
C ALA A 28 14.54 54.41 -6.80
N PRO A 29 14.01 53.21 -6.50
CA PRO A 29 14.25 52.55 -5.22
C PRO A 29 15.75 52.26 -5.03
N VAL A 30 16.33 52.87 -3.99
CA VAL A 30 17.77 52.76 -3.69
C VAL A 30 18.07 51.35 -3.18
N SER A 31 18.65 50.53 -4.05
CA SER A 31 19.09 49.19 -3.70
C SER A 31 20.28 49.25 -2.75
N HIS A 32 20.29 48.39 -1.74
CA HIS A 32 21.32 48.34 -0.71
C HIS A 32 21.69 46.89 -0.35
N ARG A 33 22.80 46.71 0.38
CA ARG A 33 23.21 45.41 0.91
C ARG A 33 22.32 45.00 2.07
N LYS A 34 21.75 43.80 2.02
CA LYS A 34 21.11 43.13 3.15
C LYS A 34 21.90 41.88 3.54
N THR A 35 21.94 41.56 4.83
CA THR A 35 22.61 40.38 5.39
C THR A 35 21.68 39.67 6.37
N PHE A 36 21.66 38.33 6.35
CA PHE A 36 21.01 37.49 7.34
C PHE A 36 22.04 36.59 8.03
N ARG A 37 21.86 36.32 9.33
CA ARG A 37 22.65 35.34 10.10
C ARG A 37 21.92 34.00 10.11
N ALA A 38 22.42 33.02 9.38
CA ALA A 38 21.80 31.71 9.24
C ALA A 38 22.44 30.65 10.15
N SER A 39 21.60 29.73 10.65
CA SER A 39 21.98 28.59 11.51
C SER A 39 21.06 27.40 11.22
N MET A 40 21.55 26.17 11.41
CA MET A 40 20.76 24.94 11.31
C MET A 40 20.34 24.44 12.71
N ASP A 41 19.09 23.99 12.87
CA ASP A 41 18.59 23.39 14.11
C ASP A 41 19.20 21.99 14.35
N GLU A 42 19.44 21.59 15.60
CA GLU A 42 20.25 20.40 15.93
C GLU A 42 19.60 19.05 15.57
N GLY A 43 18.31 19.04 15.23
CA GLY A 43 17.59 17.88 14.68
C GLY A 43 17.79 17.63 13.17
N THR A 44 18.59 18.46 12.49
CA THR A 44 18.64 18.59 11.02
C THR A 44 19.80 17.82 10.36
N LYS A 45 20.44 16.91 11.09
CA LYS A 45 21.78 16.40 10.77
C LYS A 45 21.80 15.29 9.71
N VAL A 46 22.38 15.57 8.53
CA VAL A 46 23.49 14.79 7.95
C VAL A 46 24.37 15.72 7.11
N SER A 47 25.60 15.97 7.58
CA SER A 47 26.80 15.88 6.75
C SER A 47 28.00 15.55 7.64
N VAL A 48 28.91 14.72 7.13
CA VAL A 48 30.16 14.36 7.81
C VAL A 48 31.29 14.86 6.92
N SER A 49 32.01 15.88 7.38
CA SER A 49 33.32 16.18 6.80
C SER A 49 34.28 15.05 7.16
N MET A 50 35.15 14.67 6.22
CA MET A 50 36.02 13.50 6.36
C MET A 50 36.82 13.54 7.67
N ASN A 51 36.88 12.38 8.36
CA ASN A 51 37.75 12.03 9.50
C ASN A 51 37.21 12.07 10.96
N THR A 52 35.90 11.96 11.25
CA THR A 52 35.47 11.44 12.59
C THR A 52 34.10 10.73 12.62
N PRO A 53 33.96 9.51 13.18
CA PRO A 53 32.68 8.79 13.29
C PRO A 53 31.72 9.25 14.40
N SER A 54 31.75 10.51 14.84
CA SER A 54 30.91 10.98 15.96
C SER A 54 30.39 12.40 15.77
N ALA A 55 29.07 12.55 15.76
CA ALA A 55 28.32 13.81 15.64
C ALA A 55 28.49 14.56 14.30
N ALA A 56 27.90 13.99 13.24
CA ALA A 56 27.63 14.68 11.98
C ALA A 56 27.08 16.11 12.23
N THR A 57 27.62 17.08 11.50
CA THR A 57 27.31 18.49 11.64
C THR A 57 27.09 19.05 10.25
N VAL A 58 25.87 19.52 9.96
CA VAL A 58 25.64 20.31 8.75
C VAL A 58 26.42 21.60 8.87
N LEU A 59 27.35 21.79 7.95
CA LEU A 59 28.12 23.01 7.77
C LEU A 59 27.60 23.70 6.51
N TRP A 60 27.52 25.03 6.55
CA TRP A 60 27.36 25.86 5.36
C TRP A 60 28.67 25.83 4.56
N ASP A 61 28.57 25.75 3.24
CA ASP A 61 29.69 25.82 2.31
C ASP A 61 29.66 27.12 1.50
N SER A 62 30.85 27.60 1.11
CA SER A 62 31.01 28.86 0.37
C SER A 62 30.38 28.74 -1.01
N GLY A 63 29.36 29.56 -1.29
CA GLY A 63 28.51 29.46 -2.48
C GLY A 63 27.14 28.83 -2.23
N ASP A 64 26.80 28.40 -1.01
CA ASP A 64 25.41 28.02 -0.69
C ASP A 64 24.45 29.20 -0.92
N GLU A 65 23.25 28.89 -1.41
CA GLU A 65 22.18 29.86 -1.71
C GLU A 65 20.89 29.61 -0.91
N ILE A 66 20.31 30.69 -0.38
CA ILE A 66 18.96 30.71 0.20
C ILE A 66 18.04 31.65 -0.57
N VAL A 67 16.77 31.28 -0.72
CA VAL A 67 15.72 32.18 -1.23
C VAL A 67 14.97 32.76 -0.05
N VAL A 68 14.97 34.09 0.08
CA VAL A 68 14.16 34.80 1.07
C VAL A 68 12.90 35.34 0.37
N TYR A 69 11.75 34.92 0.89
CA TYR A 69 10.43 35.49 0.64
C TYR A 69 10.13 36.50 1.75
N ALA A 70 9.87 37.76 1.37
CA ALA A 70 9.42 38.81 2.29
C ALA A 70 7.99 39.20 1.95
N ASP A 71 7.09 39.21 2.94
CA ASP A 71 5.69 39.59 2.76
C ASP A 71 5.29 40.83 3.58
N SER A 72 4.43 41.64 2.96
CA SER A 72 3.87 42.87 3.53
C SER A 72 2.38 42.71 3.81
N LEU A 73 2.04 41.89 4.82
CA LEU A 73 0.65 41.64 5.26
C LEU A 73 -0.31 41.31 4.09
N GLY A 74 0.13 40.50 3.13
CA GLY A 74 -0.61 40.13 1.92
C GLY A 74 -0.83 41.25 0.88
N LYS A 75 -0.27 42.46 1.07
CA LYS A 75 -0.36 43.58 0.11
C LYS A 75 0.58 43.40 -1.09
N ARG A 76 1.81 42.96 -0.81
CA ARG A 76 2.91 42.74 -1.76
C ARG A 76 3.88 41.73 -1.16
N SER A 77 4.47 40.91 -2.03
CA SER A 77 5.46 39.90 -1.63
C SER A 77 6.65 39.95 -2.60
N TYR A 78 7.84 39.68 -2.08
CA TYR A 78 9.10 39.83 -2.81
C TYR A 78 10.00 38.62 -2.61
N PHE A 79 10.82 38.31 -3.61
CA PHE A 79 11.82 37.24 -3.57
C PHE A 79 13.22 37.81 -3.83
N LYS A 80 14.20 37.39 -3.02
CA LYS A 80 15.62 37.66 -3.23
C LYS A 80 16.44 36.43 -2.87
N THR A 81 17.38 36.06 -3.75
CA THR A 81 18.42 35.07 -3.43
C THR A 81 19.52 35.75 -2.64
N PHE A 82 20.03 35.05 -1.63
CA PHE A 82 21.20 35.44 -0.85
C PHE A 82 22.24 34.32 -0.94
N VAL A 83 23.51 34.70 -1.04
CA VAL A 83 24.65 33.77 -1.12
C VAL A 83 25.53 33.97 0.10
N THR A 84 26.11 32.89 0.63
CA THR A 84 27.17 32.99 1.65
C THR A 84 28.57 32.83 1.05
N ALA A 85 29.53 33.54 1.63
CA ALA A 85 30.96 33.35 1.40
C ALA A 85 31.63 32.49 2.49
N ASP A 86 30.95 32.24 3.60
CA ASP A 86 31.45 31.38 4.69
C ASP A 86 31.43 29.91 4.24
N GLY A 87 32.40 29.11 4.70
CA GLY A 87 32.48 27.70 4.35
C GLY A 87 33.05 26.85 5.48
N GLY A 88 32.50 25.65 5.67
CA GLY A 88 32.83 24.78 6.79
C GLY A 88 32.33 25.30 8.15
N THR A 89 31.25 26.11 8.19
CA THR A 89 30.76 26.77 9.41
C THR A 89 29.37 26.32 9.86
N LYS A 90 29.12 26.26 11.18
CA LYS A 90 27.78 26.00 11.75
C LYS A 90 26.80 27.18 11.61
N ASN A 91 27.34 28.39 11.46
CA ASN A 91 26.61 29.63 11.28
C ASN A 91 27.27 30.41 10.15
N ALA A 92 26.48 31.03 9.28
CA ALA A 92 26.98 31.76 8.11
C ALA A 92 26.24 33.08 7.91
N GLU A 93 26.94 34.08 7.35
CA GLU A 93 26.34 35.32 6.88
C GLU A 93 25.95 35.17 5.40
N PHE A 94 24.64 35.30 5.14
CA PHE A 94 24.06 35.26 3.81
C PHE A 94 23.78 36.68 3.33
N THR A 95 24.26 37.05 2.13
CA THR A 95 24.24 38.44 1.64
C THR A 95 23.53 38.58 0.30
N CYS A 96 22.88 39.73 0.10
CA CYS A 96 22.29 40.15 -1.17
C CYS A 96 22.60 41.64 -1.38
N ASP A 97 23.24 41.98 -2.50
CA ASP A 97 23.63 43.36 -2.85
C ASP A 97 22.54 44.15 -3.59
N ASP A 98 21.46 43.48 -4.03
CA ASP A 98 20.30 44.11 -4.66
C ASP A 98 19.05 44.05 -3.76
N TRP A 99 19.13 44.50 -2.50
CA TRP A 99 17.94 44.64 -1.68
C TRP A 99 17.26 45.99 -1.92
N ASN A 100 16.19 45.96 -2.73
CA ASN A 100 15.36 47.11 -3.10
C ASN A 100 13.91 47.04 -2.55
N ILE A 101 13.72 46.30 -1.46
CA ILE A 101 12.41 46.12 -0.81
C ILE A 101 12.22 47.21 0.27
N PRO A 102 11.15 48.04 0.21
CA PRO A 102 10.88 49.05 1.24
C PRO A 102 10.54 48.38 2.57
N PHE A 103 11.29 48.72 3.63
CA PHE A 103 11.30 47.95 4.87
C PHE A 103 10.12 48.26 5.81
N ASP A 104 9.45 49.40 5.64
CA ASP A 104 8.45 49.95 6.58
C ASP A 104 7.17 49.12 6.75
N ASP A 105 6.95 48.14 5.86
CA ASP A 105 5.68 47.43 5.69
C ASP A 105 5.85 45.89 5.69
N VAL A 106 7.07 45.36 5.91
CA VAL A 106 7.38 43.91 5.91
C VAL A 106 7.10 43.30 7.28
N SER A 107 6.18 42.34 7.36
CA SER A 107 5.76 41.71 8.63
C SER A 107 6.40 40.35 8.91
N THR A 108 6.83 39.65 7.85
CA THR A 108 7.42 38.30 7.96
C THR A 108 8.41 38.05 6.82
N CYS A 109 9.59 37.54 7.13
CA CYS A 109 10.48 36.90 6.17
C CYS A 109 10.48 35.38 6.38
N ILE A 110 10.44 34.62 5.28
CA ILE A 110 10.60 33.16 5.23
C ILE A 110 11.80 32.87 4.35
N ALA A 111 12.71 32.02 4.81
CA ALA A 111 13.87 31.61 4.02
C ALA A 111 13.82 30.11 3.71
N PHE A 112 14.20 29.76 2.48
CA PHE A 112 14.24 28.39 1.97
C PHE A 112 15.66 28.01 1.57
N TYR A 113 16.11 26.84 2.03
CA TYR A 113 17.38 26.23 1.66
C TYR A 113 17.15 24.78 1.20
N PRO A 114 17.84 24.28 0.18
CA PRO A 114 18.64 25.02 -0.80
C PRO A 114 17.76 25.66 -1.86
N ALA A 115 18.20 26.81 -2.40
CA ALA A 115 17.45 27.62 -3.36
C ALA A 115 16.87 26.82 -4.54
N GLU A 116 17.64 25.87 -5.08
CA GLU A 116 17.28 25.03 -6.24
C GLU A 116 16.09 24.07 -6.04
N ARG A 117 15.70 23.75 -4.79
CA ARG A 117 14.57 22.83 -4.51
C ARG A 117 13.24 23.57 -4.32
N TYR A 118 13.30 24.86 -3.97
CA TYR A 118 12.13 25.72 -3.85
C TYR A 118 11.40 25.88 -5.20
N ARG A 119 10.05 25.95 -5.17
CA ARG A 119 9.22 26.15 -6.37
C ARG A 119 8.24 27.32 -6.25
N SER A 120 7.50 27.39 -5.16
CA SER A 120 6.55 28.47 -4.90
C SER A 120 6.18 28.57 -3.42
N VAL A 121 5.66 29.72 -2.99
CA VAL A 121 4.98 29.87 -1.70
C VAL A 121 3.71 30.69 -1.89
N SER A 122 2.65 30.34 -1.17
CA SER A 122 1.40 31.10 -1.13
C SER A 122 0.86 31.17 0.30
N LEU A 123 0.47 32.36 0.75
CA LEU A 123 -0.22 32.59 2.02
C LEU A 123 -1.68 32.10 1.93
N GLY A 124 -2.08 31.24 2.87
CA GLY A 124 -3.46 30.82 3.07
C GLY A 124 -4.27 31.84 3.85
N SER A 125 -5.59 31.80 3.71
CA SER A 125 -6.53 32.67 4.45
C SER A 125 -6.60 32.37 5.96
N ASP A 126 -5.97 31.29 6.41
CA ASP A 126 -5.78 30.90 7.80
C ASP A 126 -4.44 31.41 8.42
N GLY A 127 -3.61 32.10 7.63
CA GLY A 127 -2.28 32.54 8.04
C GLY A 127 -1.18 31.49 7.93
N SER A 128 -1.47 30.31 7.37
CA SER A 128 -0.46 29.30 7.05
C SER A 128 0.22 29.59 5.70
N TYR A 129 1.47 29.15 5.55
CA TYR A 129 2.18 29.23 4.27
C TYR A 129 2.22 27.85 3.61
N ARG A 130 1.66 27.75 2.40
CA ARG A 130 1.84 26.57 1.54
C ARG A 130 3.12 26.76 0.72
N VAL A 131 4.13 25.92 0.98
CA VAL A 131 5.45 25.94 0.33
C VAL A 131 5.56 24.73 -0.59
N SER A 132 5.86 24.95 -1.87
CA SER A 132 6.06 23.88 -2.86
C SER A 132 7.55 23.60 -3.07
N VAL A 133 7.92 22.33 -3.14
CA VAL A 133 9.29 21.83 -3.22
C VAL A 133 9.37 20.57 -4.09
N VAL A 134 10.53 20.32 -4.70
CA VAL A 134 10.86 19.02 -5.33
C VAL A 134 11.85 18.25 -4.46
N ILE A 135 11.47 17.06 -4.02
CA ILE A 135 12.39 16.04 -3.51
C ILE A 135 12.89 15.23 -4.71
N PRO A 136 14.20 15.13 -5.01
CA PRO A 136 14.67 14.35 -6.16
C PRO A 136 14.28 12.87 -6.01
N PRO A 137 13.64 12.26 -7.03
CA PRO A 137 13.36 10.82 -7.04
C PRO A 137 14.61 9.99 -7.35
N VAL A 138 15.66 10.61 -7.88
CA VAL A 138 17.01 10.04 -8.02
C VAL A 138 17.99 10.90 -7.22
N GLN A 139 18.87 10.28 -6.44
CA GLN A 139 19.79 10.91 -5.49
C GLN A 139 21.17 10.24 -5.57
N THR A 140 22.26 10.98 -5.37
CA THR A 140 23.61 10.39 -5.42
C THR A 140 23.98 9.72 -4.10
N ALA A 141 24.51 8.49 -4.16
CA ALA A 141 25.06 7.79 -3.00
C ALA A 141 26.33 8.49 -2.48
N VAL A 142 26.32 8.90 -1.21
CA VAL A 142 27.47 9.49 -0.52
C VAL A 142 27.74 8.71 0.77
N ARG A 143 28.87 8.01 0.84
CA ARG A 143 29.23 7.21 2.02
C ARG A 143 29.43 8.12 3.23
N GLY A 144 28.68 7.87 4.30
CA GLY A 144 28.62 8.69 5.52
C GLY A 144 27.89 10.03 5.35
N GLY A 145 27.13 10.25 4.27
CA GLY A 145 26.58 11.56 3.95
C GLY A 145 25.29 11.56 3.11
N LEU A 146 24.81 12.76 2.84
CA LEU A 146 23.83 13.05 1.79
C LEU A 146 24.55 13.79 0.65
N ASP A 147 24.02 13.68 -0.57
CA ASP A 147 24.40 14.57 -1.66
C ASP A 147 24.01 16.04 -1.35
N ARG A 148 24.72 16.98 -1.98
CA ARG A 148 24.43 18.40 -1.88
C ARG A 148 23.03 18.70 -2.45
N GLY A 149 22.38 19.69 -1.87
CA GLY A 149 21.06 20.10 -2.33
C GLY A 149 19.88 19.26 -1.83
N LEU A 150 20.08 18.16 -1.09
CA LEU A 150 18.99 17.27 -0.66
C LEU A 150 18.27 17.72 0.63
N ASN A 151 18.96 18.36 1.56
CA ASN A 151 18.46 18.66 2.90
C ASN A 151 17.56 19.91 2.92
N PHE A 152 16.32 19.80 2.41
CA PHE A 152 15.42 20.95 2.28
C PHE A 152 14.89 21.44 3.65
N ALA A 153 15.24 22.68 3.98
CA ALA A 153 14.98 23.31 5.26
C ALA A 153 14.34 24.70 5.10
N ILE A 154 13.52 25.06 6.09
CA ILE A 154 12.76 26.32 6.12
C ILE A 154 13.09 27.08 7.41
N SER A 155 13.19 28.40 7.33
CA SER A 155 13.29 29.31 8.46
C SER A 155 12.23 30.42 8.37
N PHE A 156 11.81 30.93 9.52
CA PHE A 156 11.12 32.21 9.65
C PHE A 156 12.05 33.20 10.36
N SER A 157 11.92 34.50 10.10
CA SER A 157 12.69 35.54 10.78
C SER A 157 12.28 35.70 12.24
N GLU A 158 13.25 35.64 13.17
CA GLU A 158 13.03 35.93 14.59
C GLU A 158 13.32 37.41 14.91
N GLY A 159 12.42 38.09 15.64
CA GLY A 159 12.65 39.45 16.16
C GLY A 159 12.79 40.51 15.07
N ASP A 160 13.89 41.28 15.12
CA ASP A 160 14.19 42.41 14.22
C ASP A 160 14.50 42.00 12.75
N GLY A 161 14.20 40.76 12.37
CA GLY A 161 14.28 40.24 11.00
C GLY A 161 15.51 39.37 10.71
N ASP A 162 16.67 39.76 11.21
CA ASP A 162 17.96 39.41 10.57
C ASP A 162 18.59 38.08 11.02
N VAL A 163 17.85 37.24 11.75
CA VAL A 163 18.28 35.91 12.21
C VAL A 163 17.40 34.82 11.63
N LEU A 164 18.04 33.79 11.05
CA LEU A 164 17.40 32.63 10.45
C LEU A 164 17.86 31.33 11.15
N ARG A 165 16.88 30.51 11.55
CA ARG A 165 17.05 29.15 12.09
C ARG A 165 16.34 28.17 11.17
N PHE A 166 17.11 27.52 10.32
CA PHE A 166 16.62 26.54 9.36
C PHE A 166 16.33 25.20 10.03
N ARG A 167 15.17 24.62 9.73
CA ARG A 167 14.76 23.27 10.17
C ARG A 167 14.39 22.43 8.96
N ASN A 168 14.95 21.23 8.86
CA ASN A 168 14.65 20.30 7.76
C ASN A 168 13.20 19.80 7.86
N VAL A 169 12.45 19.93 6.76
CA VAL A 169 11.04 19.50 6.68
C VAL A 169 10.86 18.10 6.10
N LEU A 170 11.93 17.51 5.59
CA LEU A 170 12.00 16.12 5.13
C LEU A 170 12.21 15.16 6.31
N SER A 171 12.04 13.87 6.03
CA SER A 171 12.62 12.78 6.83
C SER A 171 13.87 12.25 6.12
N LEU A 172 14.80 11.66 6.87
CA LEU A 172 16.01 11.06 6.30
C LEU A 172 16.00 9.55 6.53
N VAL A 173 16.15 8.76 5.48
CA VAL A 173 16.38 7.31 5.57
C VAL A 173 17.86 7.08 5.86
N HIS A 174 18.19 6.14 6.75
CA HIS A 174 19.55 5.64 6.97
C HIS A 174 19.60 4.11 6.91
N PHE A 175 20.67 3.58 6.34
CA PHE A 175 21.06 2.17 6.47
C PHE A 175 22.59 2.05 6.39
N THR A 176 23.16 1.07 7.10
CA THR A 176 24.55 0.65 6.93
C THR A 176 24.57 -0.57 6.01
N LEU A 177 25.27 -0.50 4.89
CA LEU A 177 25.45 -1.64 3.98
C LEU A 177 26.67 -2.46 4.36
N THR A 178 26.55 -3.80 4.32
CA THR A 178 27.62 -4.74 4.62
C THR A 178 27.62 -5.94 3.66
N GLY A 179 28.80 -6.53 3.45
CA GLY A 179 29.01 -7.80 2.77
C GLY A 179 29.71 -7.74 1.41
N GLU A 180 30.20 -8.87 0.92
CA GLU A 180 31.04 -8.99 -0.29
C GLU A 180 30.33 -8.44 -1.54
N LYS A 181 29.02 -8.70 -1.65
CA LYS A 181 28.14 -8.22 -2.73
C LYS A 181 27.92 -6.69 -2.70
N ALA A 182 28.25 -5.97 -1.61
CA ALA A 182 28.07 -4.50 -1.52
C ALA A 182 28.85 -3.74 -2.60
N SER A 183 30.05 -4.23 -2.94
CA SER A 183 30.90 -3.69 -4.00
C SER A 183 30.28 -3.76 -5.41
N GLN A 184 29.25 -4.58 -5.61
CA GLN A 184 28.57 -4.81 -6.88
C GLN A 184 27.38 -3.86 -7.08
N VAL A 185 26.74 -3.42 -5.99
CA VAL A 185 25.58 -2.51 -6.01
C VAL A 185 25.94 -1.19 -6.71
N ARG A 186 25.11 -0.74 -7.64
CA ARG A 186 25.17 0.61 -8.25
C ARG A 186 23.94 1.46 -7.98
N LYS A 187 22.82 0.84 -7.59
CA LYS A 187 21.55 1.52 -7.33
C LYS A 187 20.80 0.85 -6.19
N VAL A 188 20.26 1.65 -5.27
CA VAL A 188 19.37 1.19 -4.19
C VAL A 188 18.04 1.90 -4.32
N VAL A 189 17.00 1.13 -4.63
CA VAL A 189 15.63 1.63 -4.79
C VAL A 189 14.89 1.46 -3.46
N PHE A 190 14.64 2.56 -2.76
CA PHE A 190 13.79 2.59 -1.56
C PHE A 190 12.35 2.90 -1.95
N LYS A 191 11.38 2.06 -1.57
CA LYS A 191 9.95 2.21 -1.88
C LYS A 191 9.07 2.24 -0.64
N ALA A 192 7.99 3.00 -0.72
CA ALA A 192 6.90 3.05 0.25
C ALA A 192 5.54 2.83 -0.44
N THR A 193 4.50 2.56 0.36
CA THR A 193 3.10 2.50 -0.14
C THR A 193 2.58 3.90 -0.47
N GLY A 194 3.05 4.93 0.24
CA GLY A 194 2.72 6.34 0.02
C GLY A 194 3.75 7.10 -0.82
N THR A 195 3.38 8.31 -1.28
CA THR A 195 4.30 9.24 -1.97
C THR A 195 5.42 9.70 -1.03
N ILE A 196 6.67 9.51 -1.44
CA ILE A 196 7.87 9.89 -0.67
C ILE A 196 8.86 10.79 -1.43
N SER A 197 8.65 11.05 -2.72
CA SER A 197 9.52 11.92 -3.52
C SER A 197 8.77 12.67 -4.64
N GLY A 198 9.49 13.51 -5.38
CA GLY A 198 8.98 14.35 -6.46
C GLY A 198 8.42 15.69 -5.97
N ASP A 199 7.57 16.30 -6.81
CA ASP A 199 6.87 17.55 -6.51
C ASP A 199 5.86 17.38 -5.36
N GLY A 200 5.97 18.23 -4.34
CA GLY A 200 5.10 18.21 -3.17
C GLY A 200 4.86 19.58 -2.55
N ALA A 201 3.99 19.62 -1.53
CA ALA A 201 3.67 20.85 -0.80
C ALA A 201 3.58 20.62 0.72
N TYR A 202 4.17 21.56 1.45
CA TYR A 202 4.17 21.64 2.91
C TYR A 202 3.29 22.79 3.37
N ILE A 203 2.48 22.58 4.41
CA ILE A 203 1.75 23.67 5.09
C ILE A 203 2.49 23.97 6.38
N VAL A 204 2.93 25.22 6.53
CA VAL A 204 3.83 25.65 7.61
C VAL A 204 3.26 26.90 8.29
N SER A 205 3.07 26.83 9.61
CA SER A 205 2.44 27.92 10.38
C SER A 205 3.46 28.71 11.22
N PRO A 206 3.44 30.06 11.20
CA PRO A 206 4.43 30.90 11.87
C PRO A 206 4.20 31.08 13.39
N SER A 207 3.33 30.29 14.02
CA SER A 207 2.64 30.60 15.29
C SER A 207 3.46 30.50 16.59
N GLY A 208 4.79 30.58 16.52
CA GLY A 208 5.68 30.74 17.67
C GLY A 208 5.98 29.48 18.51
N GLY A 209 7.19 29.43 19.09
CA GLY A 209 7.63 28.39 20.03
C GLY A 209 7.98 27.05 19.40
N ALA A 210 7.04 26.40 18.73
CA ALA A 210 7.23 25.12 18.03
C ALA A 210 6.53 25.15 16.67
N MET A 211 7.28 24.82 15.60
CA MET A 211 6.72 24.71 14.26
C MET A 211 5.80 23.48 14.18
N SER A 212 4.50 23.72 14.05
CA SER A 212 3.57 22.69 13.58
C SER A 212 3.59 22.68 12.05
N MET A 213 3.78 21.50 11.48
CA MET A 213 3.92 21.32 10.03
C MET A 213 2.99 20.20 9.57
N THR A 214 2.08 20.55 8.67
CA THR A 214 1.13 19.60 8.08
C THR A 214 1.59 19.27 6.67
N THR A 215 2.15 18.08 6.48
CA THR A 215 2.53 17.58 5.16
C THR A 215 1.27 17.28 4.33
N ARG A 216 1.27 17.69 3.06
CA ARG A 216 0.29 17.25 2.07
C ARG A 216 0.96 17.08 0.70
N PHE A 217 1.75 16.02 0.57
CA PHE A 217 2.04 15.47 -0.75
C PHE A 217 0.72 15.05 -1.39
N ASN A 218 0.44 15.60 -2.57
CA ASN A 218 -0.77 15.32 -3.32
C ASN A 218 -0.37 14.48 -4.54
N PRO A 219 -0.75 13.19 -4.60
CA PRO A 219 -0.33 12.29 -5.70
C PRO A 219 -0.90 12.66 -7.08
N VAL A 220 -1.78 13.66 -7.14
CA VAL A 220 -2.31 14.27 -8.38
C VAL A 220 -1.31 15.29 -8.99
N ILE A 221 -0.24 15.67 -8.30
CA ILE A 221 0.80 16.56 -8.85
C ILE A 221 1.74 15.76 -9.76
N TYR A 222 1.85 16.18 -11.03
CA TYR A 222 2.82 15.67 -12.00
C TYR A 222 4.24 15.72 -11.41
N GLY A 223 4.97 14.60 -11.47
CA GLY A 223 6.33 14.48 -10.93
C GLY A 223 6.46 13.76 -9.57
N SER A 224 5.34 13.53 -8.86
CA SER A 224 5.34 12.81 -7.57
C SER A 224 5.54 11.28 -7.70
N SER A 225 6.29 10.68 -6.78
CA SER A 225 6.65 9.24 -6.76
C SER A 225 6.63 8.62 -5.35
N ASN A 226 6.43 7.29 -5.28
CA ASN A 226 6.50 6.47 -4.06
C ASN A 226 7.88 5.78 -3.86
N SER A 227 8.89 6.20 -4.62
CA SER A 227 10.25 5.65 -4.54
C SER A 227 11.34 6.73 -4.53
N VAL A 228 12.51 6.39 -3.99
CA VAL A 228 13.77 7.10 -4.20
C VAL A 228 14.83 6.12 -4.66
N ASP A 229 15.50 6.46 -5.74
CA ASP A 229 16.63 5.74 -6.31
C ASP A 229 17.93 6.41 -5.82
N LEU A 230 18.72 5.70 -5.01
CA LEU A 230 20.05 6.15 -4.60
C LEU A 230 21.12 5.49 -5.49
N GLU A 231 21.77 6.28 -6.34
CA GLU A 231 22.69 5.80 -7.39
C GLU A 231 24.13 6.20 -7.11
N GLY A 232 25.09 5.29 -7.29
CA GLY A 232 26.52 5.57 -7.09
C GLY A 232 27.38 4.34 -6.81
N ALA A 233 28.52 4.56 -6.17
CA ALA A 233 29.40 3.49 -5.71
C ALA A 233 29.04 3.12 -4.26
N PHE A 234 28.89 1.81 -4.01
CA PHE A 234 28.61 1.25 -2.70
C PHE A 234 29.78 0.40 -2.21
N GLU A 235 29.97 0.38 -0.90
CA GLU A 235 31.12 -0.20 -0.20
C GLU A 235 30.62 -0.96 1.05
N ASP A 236 31.33 -2.03 1.41
CA ASP A 236 31.14 -2.74 2.68
C ASP A 236 31.44 -1.82 3.89
N GLY A 237 30.70 -2.04 4.98
CA GLY A 237 30.70 -1.16 6.15
C GLY A 237 30.40 0.31 5.80
N GLY A 238 29.51 0.56 4.83
CA GLY A 238 29.18 1.90 4.36
C GLY A 238 27.84 2.39 4.88
N ASP A 239 27.83 3.50 5.62
CA ASP A 239 26.61 4.20 6.00
C ASP A 239 26.08 5.03 4.82
N TYR A 240 24.79 4.92 4.50
CA TYR A 240 24.15 5.64 3.39
C TYR A 240 22.85 6.30 3.85
N TYR A 241 22.56 7.46 3.25
CA TYR A 241 21.38 8.26 3.58
C TYR A 241 20.58 8.66 2.34
N MET A 242 19.26 8.80 2.48
CA MET A 242 18.37 9.36 1.45
C MET A 242 17.44 10.41 2.06
N ALA A 243 17.04 11.42 1.27
CA ALA A 243 16.07 12.42 1.68
C ALA A 243 14.67 12.10 1.13
N VAL A 244 13.66 12.00 2.02
CA VAL A 244 12.29 11.55 1.67
C VAL A 244 11.23 12.43 2.31
N ALA A 245 10.01 12.42 1.76
CA ALA A 245 8.87 13.08 2.40
C ALA A 245 8.50 12.36 3.72
N PRO A 246 8.09 13.11 4.77
CA PRO A 246 7.55 12.50 5.97
C PRO A 246 6.25 11.75 5.68
N ALA A 247 6.17 10.49 6.12
CA ALA A 247 5.08 9.56 5.77
C ALA A 247 4.87 8.47 6.84
N THR A 248 3.63 8.01 6.95
CA THR A 248 3.26 6.78 7.65
C THR A 248 2.92 5.74 6.59
N SER A 249 3.62 4.59 6.60
CA SER A 249 3.45 3.50 5.63
C SER A 249 3.51 2.17 6.38
N ASP A 250 2.63 1.22 6.03
CA ASP A 250 2.58 -0.12 6.62
C ASP A 250 3.60 -1.11 6.02
N GLY A 251 4.56 -0.56 5.28
CA GLY A 251 5.71 -1.27 4.72
C GLY A 251 6.67 -0.30 4.03
N PHE A 252 7.96 -0.61 4.13
CA PHE A 252 9.02 -0.06 3.31
C PHE A 252 9.85 -1.19 2.74
N SER A 253 10.47 -0.97 1.58
CA SER A 253 11.36 -1.96 0.96
C SER A 253 12.56 -1.31 0.29
N PHE A 254 13.67 -2.04 0.29
CA PHE A 254 14.88 -1.74 -0.45
C PHE A 254 15.09 -2.81 -1.52
N SER A 255 15.41 -2.40 -2.75
CA SER A 255 15.97 -3.30 -3.78
C SER A 255 17.36 -2.81 -4.16
N PHE A 256 18.36 -3.70 -4.10
CA PHE A 256 19.75 -3.41 -4.42
C PHE A 256 20.04 -3.97 -5.80
N LEU A 257 20.49 -3.11 -6.72
CA LEU A 257 20.70 -3.42 -8.12
C LEU A 257 22.18 -3.29 -8.49
N ASP A 258 22.64 -4.16 -9.37
CA ASP A 258 24.01 -4.14 -9.94
C ASP A 258 24.18 -3.06 -11.04
N ALA A 259 25.24 -3.18 -11.84
CA ALA A 259 25.55 -2.26 -12.94
C ALA A 259 24.71 -2.47 -14.21
N ASP A 260 24.16 -3.68 -14.41
CA ASP A 260 23.35 -4.04 -15.57
C ASP A 260 21.84 -3.86 -15.30
N GLY A 261 21.48 -3.67 -14.02
CA GLY A 261 20.10 -3.42 -13.55
C GLY A 261 19.44 -4.62 -12.88
N ASN A 262 20.16 -5.73 -12.71
CA ASN A 262 19.63 -6.92 -12.04
C ASN A 262 19.52 -6.66 -10.53
N ILE A 263 18.45 -7.16 -9.90
CA ILE A 263 18.25 -7.05 -8.46
C ILE A 263 19.04 -8.16 -7.77
N ILE A 264 20.11 -7.78 -7.04
CA ILE A 264 21.00 -8.71 -6.33
C ILE A 264 20.63 -8.92 -4.86
N TYR A 265 19.72 -8.09 -4.30
CA TYR A 265 19.11 -8.30 -2.98
C TYR A 265 17.82 -7.49 -2.83
N ARG A 266 16.86 -7.99 -2.02
CA ARG A 266 15.68 -7.24 -1.58
C ARG A 266 15.49 -7.39 -0.07
N SER A 267 15.15 -6.29 0.61
CA SER A 267 14.72 -6.28 2.01
C SER A 267 13.37 -5.60 2.14
N SER A 268 12.50 -6.13 3.01
CA SER A 268 11.25 -5.51 3.43
C SER A 268 11.27 -5.29 4.95
N THR A 269 10.86 -4.09 5.38
CA THR A 269 11.03 -3.63 6.76
C THR A 269 9.70 -3.13 7.33
N ARG A 270 9.39 -3.51 8.58
CA ARG A 270 8.14 -3.18 9.28
C ARG A 270 8.14 -1.74 9.82
N ASN A 271 6.95 -1.22 10.09
CA ASN A 271 6.60 0.19 10.32
C ASN A 271 7.63 1.01 11.13
N ILE A 272 8.49 1.77 10.41
CA ILE A 272 9.26 2.89 10.94
C ILE A 272 8.58 4.19 10.49
N GLU A 273 8.23 5.07 11.41
CA GLU A 273 7.54 6.33 11.07
C GLU A 273 8.55 7.36 10.51
N LEU A 274 8.41 7.74 9.23
CA LEU A 274 9.24 8.76 8.59
C LEU A 274 8.84 10.15 9.10
N ARG A 275 9.43 10.57 10.23
CA ARG A 275 9.13 11.84 10.89
C ARG A 275 9.91 13.03 10.31
N PRO A 276 9.33 14.24 10.28
CA PRO A 276 10.06 15.48 9.96
C PRO A 276 11.25 15.71 10.89
N SER A 277 12.36 16.22 10.34
CA SER A 277 13.57 16.55 11.11
C SER A 277 14.07 15.34 11.95
N ARG A 278 13.98 14.13 11.42
CA ARG A 278 14.46 12.89 12.03
C ARG A 278 15.15 12.00 11.01
N VAL A 279 16.09 11.21 11.50
CA VAL A 279 16.60 10.03 10.78
C VAL A 279 15.72 8.85 11.17
N ALA A 280 15.17 8.17 10.18
CA ALA A 280 14.59 6.86 10.26
C ALA A 280 15.71 5.84 9.97
N ASP A 281 16.17 5.17 11.01
CA ASP A 281 17.29 4.24 10.95
C ASP A 281 16.78 2.82 10.71
N PHE A 282 17.11 2.27 9.55
CA PHE A 282 16.78 0.91 9.14
C PHE A 282 17.88 -0.10 9.53
N GLY A 283 18.96 0.37 10.18
CA GLY A 283 20.03 -0.46 10.72
C GLY A 283 20.98 -1.02 9.65
N THR A 284 21.63 -2.13 9.99
CA THR A 284 22.58 -2.82 9.11
C THR A 284 21.85 -3.75 8.16
N ILE A 285 22.11 -3.62 6.86
CA ILE A 285 21.66 -4.52 5.81
C ILE A 285 22.88 -5.34 5.37
N SER A 286 22.84 -6.65 5.65
CA SER A 286 23.83 -7.61 5.17
C SER A 286 23.46 -8.12 3.78
N LEU A 287 24.45 -8.20 2.89
CA LEU A 287 24.36 -8.91 1.62
C LEU A 287 25.16 -10.24 1.65
N ASP A 288 25.75 -10.58 2.81
CA ASP A 288 26.36 -11.88 3.11
C ASP A 288 25.35 -12.87 3.73
N GLU A 289 24.22 -12.38 4.24
CA GLU A 289 23.11 -13.26 4.60
C GLU A 289 22.47 -13.75 3.30
N ASP A 290 22.66 -15.05 3.02
CA ASP A 290 22.28 -15.65 1.76
C ASP A 290 20.79 -15.46 1.46
N PHE A 291 20.51 -14.53 0.55
CA PHE A 291 19.41 -14.74 -0.39
C PHE A 291 19.81 -15.94 -1.25
N GLU A 292 19.55 -17.14 -0.71
CA GLU A 292 19.59 -18.44 -1.37
C GLU A 292 19.22 -18.28 -2.85
N ASP A 293 20.11 -18.75 -3.74
CA ASP A 293 20.05 -18.51 -5.19
C ASP A 293 18.76 -19.11 -5.78
N LEU A 294 17.71 -18.29 -5.80
CA LEU A 294 16.39 -18.69 -6.26
C LEU A 294 16.43 -19.11 -7.73
N PRO A 295 15.66 -20.14 -8.13
CA PRO A 295 15.53 -20.51 -9.54
C PRO A 295 15.12 -19.31 -10.41
N ALA A 296 15.60 -19.31 -11.65
CA ALA A 296 15.33 -18.20 -12.57
C ALA A 296 13.82 -18.01 -12.76
N GLY A 297 13.34 -16.78 -12.57
CA GLY A 297 11.91 -16.48 -12.59
C GLY A 297 11.18 -16.63 -11.25
N VAL A 298 11.86 -16.85 -10.12
CA VAL A 298 11.21 -16.93 -8.80
C VAL A 298 11.44 -15.65 -7.99
N GLU A 299 10.36 -14.94 -7.62
CA GLU A 299 10.40 -13.90 -6.60
C GLU A 299 10.00 -14.44 -5.23
N ARG A 300 10.80 -14.19 -4.18
CA ARG A 300 10.32 -14.31 -2.80
C ARG A 300 9.35 -13.17 -2.47
N TYR A 301 8.18 -13.50 -1.91
CA TYR A 301 7.24 -12.55 -1.32
C TYR A 301 7.47 -12.39 0.19
N MET A 302 7.66 -13.51 0.89
CA MET A 302 7.81 -13.59 2.33
C MET A 302 8.76 -14.73 2.72
N THR A 303 9.47 -14.54 3.83
CA THR A 303 10.34 -15.54 4.44
C THR A 303 9.86 -15.85 5.85
N GLN A 304 9.88 -17.13 6.21
CA GLN A 304 9.53 -17.68 7.51
C GLN A 304 10.54 -17.26 8.59
N THR A 305 10.03 -16.95 9.77
CA THR A 305 10.79 -16.56 10.97
C THR A 305 10.26 -17.21 12.26
N GLN A 306 9.25 -18.07 12.16
CA GLN A 306 8.57 -18.79 13.25
C GLN A 306 8.26 -20.24 12.86
N GLY A 307 8.40 -21.18 13.78
CA GLY A 307 8.26 -22.63 13.54
C GLY A 307 9.57 -23.34 13.18
N SER A 308 9.57 -24.67 13.16
CA SER A 308 10.77 -25.51 12.93
C SER A 308 10.95 -25.97 11.47
N ARG A 309 9.94 -25.81 10.62
CA ARG A 309 10.02 -25.93 9.16
C ARG A 309 9.09 -24.93 8.47
N PRO A 310 9.39 -24.48 7.24
CA PRO A 310 8.59 -23.44 6.56
C PRO A 310 7.24 -23.97 6.07
N VAL A 311 6.19 -23.16 6.20
CA VAL A 311 4.90 -23.41 5.55
C VAL A 311 4.92 -22.74 4.17
N VAL A 312 5.11 -23.53 3.11
CA VAL A 312 5.35 -22.99 1.76
C VAL A 312 4.04 -22.77 0.99
N LEU A 313 3.95 -21.62 0.31
CA LEU A 313 2.90 -21.28 -0.66
C LEU A 313 3.51 -20.90 -2.01
N ALA A 314 3.00 -21.49 -3.11
CA ALA A 314 3.40 -21.12 -4.46
C ALA A 314 2.29 -20.30 -5.15
N VAL A 315 2.67 -19.22 -5.81
CA VAL A 315 1.81 -18.44 -6.71
C VAL A 315 2.42 -18.48 -8.10
N ILE A 316 1.65 -18.90 -9.10
CA ILE A 316 2.06 -19.02 -10.50
C ILE A 316 1.12 -18.22 -11.40
N GLY A 317 1.61 -17.77 -12.55
CA GLY A 317 0.82 -17.07 -13.56
C GLY A 317 0.50 -17.96 -14.75
N ASP A 318 -0.69 -17.84 -15.34
CA ASP A 318 -0.97 -18.35 -16.67
C ASP A 318 -1.59 -17.27 -17.58
N GLY A 319 -1.34 -17.36 -18.87
CA GLY A 319 -1.73 -16.30 -19.83
C GLY A 319 -0.96 -14.98 -19.70
N PHE A 320 0.20 -14.96 -19.05
CA PHE A 320 1.06 -13.75 -18.97
C PHE A 320 2.24 -13.88 -19.94
N THR A 321 2.30 -13.03 -20.96
CA THR A 321 3.46 -12.93 -21.86
C THR A 321 4.68 -12.33 -21.15
N ALA A 322 5.84 -12.32 -21.81
CA ALA A 322 7.09 -11.80 -21.25
C ALA A 322 7.00 -10.32 -20.79
N ASP A 323 6.29 -9.48 -21.54
CA ASP A 323 6.09 -8.06 -21.20
C ASP A 323 5.05 -7.87 -20.06
N GLU A 324 4.19 -8.85 -19.81
CA GLU A 324 3.15 -8.82 -18.78
C GLU A 324 3.61 -9.40 -17.42
N GLN A 325 4.84 -9.90 -17.32
CA GLN A 325 5.36 -10.50 -16.09
C GLN A 325 5.35 -9.53 -14.89
N GLY A 326 5.52 -8.22 -15.13
CA GLY A 326 5.37 -7.20 -14.08
C GLY A 326 3.93 -7.01 -13.60
N LEU A 327 2.92 -7.29 -14.44
CA LEU A 327 1.52 -7.35 -14.03
C LEU A 327 1.26 -8.60 -13.18
N PHE A 328 1.82 -9.77 -13.56
CA PHE A 328 1.75 -10.97 -12.74
C PHE A 328 2.31 -10.73 -11.32
N SER A 329 3.53 -10.18 -11.17
CA SER A 329 4.08 -9.87 -9.83
C SER A 329 3.17 -8.95 -9.01
N PHE A 330 2.57 -7.93 -9.65
CA PHE A 330 1.65 -7.01 -8.97
C PHE A 330 0.38 -7.71 -8.48
N LEU A 331 -0.22 -8.58 -9.30
CA LEU A 331 -1.42 -9.34 -8.94
C LEU A 331 -1.11 -10.39 -7.87
N ALA A 332 -0.04 -11.16 -8.04
CA ALA A 332 0.42 -12.17 -7.07
C ALA A 332 0.66 -11.55 -5.68
N ARG A 333 1.33 -10.39 -5.63
CA ARG A 333 1.50 -9.60 -4.40
C ARG A 333 0.15 -9.12 -3.83
N SER A 334 -0.71 -8.54 -4.67
CA SER A 334 -2.04 -8.06 -4.27
C SER A 334 -3.00 -9.14 -3.74
N ALA A 335 -2.82 -10.41 -4.14
CA ALA A 335 -3.55 -11.56 -3.61
C ALA A 335 -3.01 -11.96 -2.23
N MET A 336 -1.69 -12.08 -2.09
CA MET A 336 -1.04 -12.42 -0.81
C MET A 336 -1.26 -11.33 0.24
N ASP A 337 -1.25 -10.04 -0.14
CA ASP A 337 -1.53 -8.93 0.78
C ASP A 337 -2.93 -9.04 1.42
N LEU A 338 -3.95 -9.48 0.68
CA LEU A 338 -5.29 -9.69 1.23
C LEU A 338 -5.35 -10.97 2.08
N LEU A 339 -4.68 -12.04 1.66
CA LEU A 339 -4.56 -13.28 2.44
C LEU A 339 -3.93 -13.01 3.81
N PHE A 340 -2.78 -12.35 3.86
CA PHE A 340 -2.06 -12.00 5.10
C PHE A 340 -2.60 -10.75 5.84
N ASP A 341 -3.72 -10.19 5.38
CA ASP A 341 -4.59 -9.30 6.17
C ASP A 341 -5.89 -10.00 6.65
N THR A 342 -6.09 -11.27 6.28
CA THR A 342 -7.21 -12.11 6.73
C THR A 342 -6.78 -13.02 7.89
N GLU A 343 -7.57 -13.12 8.95
CA GLU A 343 -7.29 -14.02 10.07
C GLU A 343 -7.68 -15.48 9.71
N PRO A 344 -6.83 -16.48 10.01
CA PRO A 344 -5.69 -16.42 10.92
C PRO A 344 -4.34 -16.18 10.22
N PHE A 345 -4.29 -16.20 8.87
CA PHE A 345 -3.06 -16.02 8.10
C PHE A 345 -2.31 -14.74 8.49
N LYS A 346 -3.03 -13.66 8.79
CA LYS A 346 -2.48 -12.40 9.30
C LYS A 346 -1.68 -12.56 10.60
N THR A 347 -2.23 -13.27 11.57
CA THR A 347 -1.57 -13.57 12.85
C THR A 347 -0.39 -14.54 12.67
N TYR A 348 -0.49 -15.51 11.77
CA TYR A 348 0.52 -16.55 11.55
C TYR A 348 1.42 -16.33 10.32
N LYS A 349 1.44 -15.13 9.72
CA LYS A 349 2.20 -14.86 8.48
C LYS A 349 3.70 -15.13 8.61
N ASP A 350 4.25 -14.92 9.80
CA ASP A 350 5.68 -15.13 10.10
C ASP A 350 6.12 -16.60 10.06
N TRP A 351 5.21 -17.53 9.76
CA TRP A 351 5.42 -18.96 9.61
C TRP A 351 5.56 -19.41 8.14
N PHE A 352 5.39 -18.49 7.18
CA PHE A 352 5.28 -18.83 5.76
C PHE A 352 6.50 -18.43 4.93
N ASN A 353 6.95 -19.34 4.06
CA ASN A 353 7.72 -19.00 2.87
C ASN A 353 6.76 -18.88 1.68
N VAL A 354 6.92 -17.85 0.85
CA VAL A 354 5.97 -17.58 -0.24
C VAL A 354 6.71 -17.17 -1.49
N TYR A 355 6.45 -17.87 -2.59
CA TYR A 355 7.13 -17.72 -3.87
C TYR A 355 6.17 -17.34 -4.98
N LEU A 356 6.57 -16.39 -5.81
CA LEU A 356 5.85 -15.97 -7.00
C LEU A 356 6.69 -16.41 -8.21
N MET A 357 6.23 -17.44 -8.93
CA MET A 357 7.00 -18.13 -9.96
C MET A 357 6.50 -17.73 -11.35
N HIS A 358 7.40 -17.18 -12.16
CA HIS A 358 7.11 -16.52 -13.42
C HIS A 358 7.12 -17.50 -14.60
N ALA A 359 5.98 -18.14 -14.85
CA ALA A 359 5.74 -18.82 -16.12
C ALA A 359 5.44 -17.79 -17.23
N VAL A 360 6.05 -17.98 -18.40
CA VAL A 360 5.90 -17.11 -19.56
C VAL A 360 5.05 -17.81 -20.62
N SER A 361 3.87 -17.27 -20.90
CA SER A 361 3.04 -17.69 -22.04
C SER A 361 3.52 -17.08 -23.35
N ASN A 362 3.19 -17.72 -24.47
CA ASN A 362 3.36 -17.12 -25.80
C ASN A 362 2.24 -16.11 -26.10
N GLU A 363 1.03 -16.35 -25.59
CA GLU A 363 -0.15 -15.48 -25.76
C GLU A 363 -0.76 -15.01 -24.42
N SER A 364 -1.48 -13.89 -24.49
CA SER A 364 -2.19 -13.28 -23.36
C SER A 364 -3.64 -13.76 -23.32
N GLY A 365 -4.24 -13.85 -22.13
CA GLY A 365 -5.59 -14.40 -21.90
C GLY A 365 -5.61 -15.88 -21.52
N GLY A 366 -6.80 -16.42 -21.22
CA GLY A 366 -7.04 -17.87 -21.13
C GLY A 366 -7.90 -18.34 -22.31
N SER A 367 -7.80 -19.61 -22.69
CA SER A 367 -8.64 -20.17 -23.77
C SER A 367 -10.13 -20.13 -23.41
N VAL A 368 -10.99 -20.09 -24.43
CA VAL A 368 -12.46 -20.08 -24.28
C VAL A 368 -13.02 -21.44 -24.69
N THR A 369 -14.03 -21.92 -23.95
CA THR A 369 -14.75 -23.16 -24.26
C THR A 369 -16.26 -22.93 -24.48
N ASP A 370 -16.96 -23.98 -24.92
CA ASP A 370 -18.42 -24.04 -25.01
C ASP A 370 -19.15 -24.34 -23.68
N GLY A 371 -18.45 -24.21 -22.54
CA GLY A 371 -18.92 -24.64 -21.21
C GLY A 371 -18.98 -26.16 -21.01
N LYS A 372 -18.48 -26.96 -21.98
CA LYS A 372 -18.47 -28.44 -21.92
C LYS A 372 -17.08 -29.00 -22.19
N GLY A 373 -16.05 -28.19 -22.00
CA GLY A 373 -14.65 -28.53 -22.22
C GLY A 373 -14.22 -28.59 -23.68
N ASN A 374 -15.06 -28.24 -24.67
CA ASN A 374 -14.62 -28.09 -26.05
C ASN A 374 -14.07 -26.68 -26.26
N ILE A 375 -12.81 -26.56 -26.69
CA ILE A 375 -12.20 -25.26 -26.95
C ILE A 375 -12.84 -24.62 -28.19
N THR A 376 -13.25 -23.36 -28.05
CA THR A 376 -13.84 -22.52 -29.11
C THR A 376 -12.89 -21.41 -29.57
N GLU A 377 -11.98 -20.99 -28.69
CA GLU A 377 -10.90 -20.03 -28.96
C GLU A 377 -9.68 -20.49 -28.14
N GLU A 378 -8.56 -20.77 -28.81
CA GLU A 378 -7.36 -21.37 -28.23
C GLU A 378 -6.27 -20.30 -28.06
N HIS A 379 -5.63 -20.26 -26.90
CA HIS A 379 -4.54 -19.36 -26.55
C HIS A 379 -3.31 -20.17 -26.10
N ASP A 380 -2.15 -19.93 -26.71
CA ASP A 380 -0.89 -20.63 -26.40
C ASP A 380 -0.27 -20.15 -25.07
N THR A 381 -0.74 -20.77 -24.00
CA THR A 381 -0.50 -20.39 -22.61
C THR A 381 0.30 -21.46 -21.87
N ALA A 382 1.18 -21.04 -20.95
CA ALA A 382 2.15 -21.92 -20.27
C ALA A 382 1.49 -23.16 -19.64
N PHE A 383 0.29 -23.01 -19.07
CA PHE A 383 -0.46 -24.11 -18.46
C PHE A 383 -1.81 -24.39 -19.14
N LYS A 384 -2.09 -23.84 -20.32
CA LYS A 384 -3.28 -24.18 -21.14
C LYS A 384 -4.61 -23.91 -20.41
N SER A 385 -4.67 -22.87 -19.59
CA SER A 385 -5.89 -22.49 -18.86
C SER A 385 -7.06 -22.21 -19.80
N ARG A 386 -8.25 -22.75 -19.48
CA ARG A 386 -9.43 -22.70 -20.35
C ARG A 386 -10.75 -22.81 -19.57
N TRP A 387 -11.79 -22.06 -19.96
CA TRP A 387 -13.16 -22.16 -19.40
C TRP A 387 -14.23 -21.51 -20.27
N GLY A 388 -15.51 -21.71 -19.94
CA GLY A 388 -16.68 -21.09 -20.59
C GLY A 388 -17.05 -19.72 -20.01
N THR A 389 -17.90 -18.95 -20.72
CA THR A 389 -18.31 -17.60 -20.26
C THR A 389 -19.40 -17.63 -19.18
N ASP A 390 -20.27 -18.64 -19.21
CA ASP A 390 -21.49 -18.76 -18.38
C ASP A 390 -21.53 -20.06 -17.54
N ASP A 391 -20.53 -20.93 -17.69
CA ASP A 391 -20.41 -22.20 -16.98
C ASP A 391 -18.97 -22.34 -16.48
N TYR A 392 -18.80 -22.54 -15.17
CA TYR A 392 -17.50 -22.58 -14.52
C TYR A 392 -17.01 -24.01 -14.24
N ASP A 393 -17.87 -25.03 -14.33
CA ASP A 393 -17.54 -26.44 -13.99
C ASP A 393 -16.47 -27.04 -14.92
N ASP A 394 -16.20 -26.39 -16.07
CA ASP A 394 -15.17 -26.79 -17.04
C ASP A 394 -13.84 -26.04 -16.94
N MET A 395 -13.70 -25.07 -16.01
CA MET A 395 -12.45 -24.31 -15.85
C MET A 395 -11.28 -25.18 -15.37
N ARG A 396 -10.24 -25.30 -16.21
CA ARG A 396 -9.09 -26.21 -15.98
C ARG A 396 -7.81 -25.66 -16.59
N SER A 397 -6.67 -26.21 -16.13
CA SER A 397 -5.36 -26.08 -16.76
C SER A 397 -4.72 -27.48 -16.94
N ASP A 398 -3.52 -27.54 -17.50
CA ASP A 398 -2.64 -28.69 -17.47
C ASP A 398 -2.02 -28.83 -16.07
N PHE A 399 -2.70 -29.59 -15.20
CA PHE A 399 -2.29 -29.76 -13.80
C PHE A 399 -0.94 -30.46 -13.63
N ILE A 400 -0.48 -31.22 -14.65
CA ILE A 400 0.82 -31.88 -14.62
C ILE A 400 1.89 -30.83 -14.89
N ALA A 401 1.79 -30.09 -16.01
CA ALA A 401 2.74 -29.02 -16.32
C ALA A 401 2.83 -27.95 -15.21
N ALA A 402 1.70 -27.61 -14.57
CA ALA A 402 1.67 -26.68 -13.43
C ALA A 402 2.31 -27.25 -12.14
N GLY A 403 2.22 -28.57 -11.93
CA GLY A 403 2.88 -29.26 -10.81
C GLY A 403 4.38 -29.40 -11.05
N ASP A 404 4.77 -29.94 -12.21
CA ASP A 404 6.16 -30.10 -12.66
C ASP A 404 6.92 -28.77 -12.60
N PHE A 405 6.30 -27.67 -13.05
CA PHE A 405 6.89 -26.33 -12.97
C PHE A 405 7.14 -25.88 -11.52
N VAL A 406 6.26 -26.19 -10.57
CA VAL A 406 6.49 -25.88 -9.15
C VAL A 406 7.56 -26.80 -8.55
N GLU A 407 7.66 -28.07 -8.96
CA GLU A 407 8.78 -28.94 -8.55
C GLU A 407 10.13 -28.45 -9.10
N GLU A 408 10.18 -27.88 -10.31
CA GLU A 408 11.39 -27.30 -10.91
C GLU A 408 11.81 -25.94 -10.31
N HIS A 409 10.92 -25.23 -9.59
CA HIS A 409 11.13 -23.83 -9.17
C HIS A 409 10.95 -23.57 -7.65
N CYS A 410 10.42 -24.50 -6.86
CA CYS A 410 10.25 -24.34 -5.42
C CYS A 410 11.52 -24.74 -4.65
N PRO A 411 12.21 -23.84 -3.91
CA PRO A 411 13.47 -24.16 -3.23
C PRO A 411 13.38 -25.37 -2.30
N GLU A 412 12.31 -25.46 -1.51
CA GLU A 412 12.08 -26.54 -0.54
C GLU A 412 11.63 -27.86 -1.18
N ILE A 413 11.37 -27.90 -2.49
CA ILE A 413 11.20 -29.16 -3.24
C ILE A 413 12.54 -29.56 -3.87
N LEU A 414 13.30 -28.57 -4.38
CA LEU A 414 14.61 -28.77 -5.01
C LEU A 414 15.69 -29.26 -4.02
N ASP A 415 15.62 -28.86 -2.74
CA ASP A 415 16.50 -29.37 -1.68
C ASP A 415 16.04 -30.73 -1.10
N GLY A 416 14.79 -31.13 -1.39
CA GLY A 416 14.16 -32.36 -0.91
C GLY A 416 13.49 -32.26 0.47
N THR A 417 13.26 -31.07 1.01
CA THR A 417 12.57 -30.84 2.30
C THR A 417 11.06 -31.12 2.23
N LEU A 418 10.43 -30.83 1.09
CA LEU A 418 8.99 -30.95 0.79
C LEU A 418 8.74 -31.64 -0.56
N THR A 419 7.46 -31.90 -0.86
CA THR A 419 6.99 -32.35 -2.18
C THR A 419 5.93 -31.39 -2.74
N VAL A 420 5.52 -31.50 -4.00
CA VAL A 420 4.41 -30.68 -4.54
C VAL A 420 3.08 -30.91 -3.80
N LYS A 421 2.91 -32.07 -3.15
CA LYS A 421 1.76 -32.36 -2.28
C LYS A 421 1.70 -31.45 -1.05
N ASP A 422 2.85 -30.92 -0.64
CA ASP A 422 2.98 -30.07 0.53
C ASP A 422 2.71 -28.59 0.26
N VAL A 423 2.73 -28.19 -1.01
CA VAL A 423 2.73 -26.79 -1.45
C VAL A 423 1.43 -26.50 -2.22
N PRO A 424 0.43 -25.85 -1.58
CA PRO A 424 -0.72 -25.34 -2.31
C PRO A 424 -0.30 -24.33 -3.38
N ILE A 425 -0.90 -24.44 -4.56
CA ILE A 425 -0.61 -23.59 -5.73
C ILE A 425 -1.78 -22.61 -5.97
N LEU A 426 -1.49 -21.32 -6.10
CA LEU A 426 -2.42 -20.31 -6.64
C LEU A 426 -2.03 -20.02 -8.09
N MET A 427 -2.84 -20.45 -9.05
CA MET A 427 -2.73 -20.02 -10.44
C MET A 427 -3.57 -18.76 -10.67
N ILE A 428 -2.91 -17.61 -10.79
CA ILE A 428 -3.54 -16.39 -11.29
C ILE A 428 -3.57 -16.48 -12.81
N ILE A 429 -4.72 -16.20 -13.42
CA ILE A 429 -4.87 -16.26 -14.88
C ILE A 429 -5.14 -14.85 -15.42
N ASN A 430 -4.45 -14.46 -16.49
CA ASN A 430 -4.53 -13.12 -17.10
C ASN A 430 -5.82 -12.90 -17.92
N ASP A 431 -6.98 -13.13 -17.32
CA ASP A 431 -8.27 -13.11 -18.01
C ASP A 431 -9.31 -12.32 -17.22
N SER A 432 -10.09 -11.49 -17.91
CA SER A 432 -11.09 -10.62 -17.31
C SER A 432 -12.41 -11.30 -16.93
N ARG A 433 -12.65 -12.54 -17.38
CA ARG A 433 -13.87 -13.30 -17.05
C ARG A 433 -13.92 -13.59 -15.55
N TYR A 434 -15.10 -13.42 -14.94
CA TYR A 434 -15.32 -13.82 -13.55
C TYR A 434 -15.18 -15.35 -13.42
N GLY A 435 -14.61 -15.80 -12.32
CA GLY A 435 -14.42 -17.22 -12.03
C GLY A 435 -13.58 -17.44 -10.78
N GLY A 436 -13.54 -18.70 -10.37
CA GLY A 436 -12.78 -19.25 -9.25
C GLY A 436 -13.05 -20.76 -9.24
N MET A 437 -12.03 -21.59 -9.00
CA MET A 437 -12.22 -22.99 -8.64
C MET A 437 -10.94 -23.55 -8.02
N CYS A 438 -11.07 -24.41 -7.00
CA CYS A 438 -9.96 -25.16 -6.45
C CYS A 438 -10.09 -26.66 -6.71
N PHE A 439 -9.04 -27.24 -7.30
CA PHE A 439 -8.84 -28.68 -7.41
C PHE A 439 -8.09 -29.19 -6.18
N ASN A 440 -8.59 -30.25 -5.55
CA ASN A 440 -7.97 -30.89 -4.38
C ASN A 440 -7.88 -32.40 -4.59
N TRP A 441 -6.71 -32.96 -4.29
CA TRP A 441 -6.48 -34.41 -4.24
C TRP A 441 -6.45 -34.91 -2.80
N ASP A 442 -6.72 -36.20 -2.64
CA ASP A 442 -6.62 -36.95 -1.39
C ASP A 442 -5.22 -36.92 -0.75
N ASP A 443 -4.18 -36.94 -1.59
CA ASP A 443 -2.77 -36.87 -1.19
C ASP A 443 -2.28 -35.51 -0.66
N GLY A 444 -3.17 -34.52 -0.56
CA GLY A 444 -2.87 -33.18 -0.05
C GLY A 444 -2.58 -32.13 -1.13
N SER A 445 -2.27 -32.54 -2.36
CA SER A 445 -2.05 -31.60 -3.48
C SER A 445 -3.29 -30.73 -3.70
N ALA A 446 -3.08 -29.45 -4.02
CA ALA A 446 -4.16 -28.53 -4.36
C ALA A 446 -3.70 -27.41 -5.29
N ILE A 447 -4.57 -27.02 -6.22
CA ILE A 447 -4.38 -25.84 -7.09
C ILE A 447 -5.67 -25.03 -7.17
N ALA A 448 -5.55 -23.72 -6.96
CA ALA A 448 -6.62 -22.74 -7.02
C ALA A 448 -6.47 -21.86 -8.27
N HIS A 449 -7.48 -21.88 -9.15
CA HIS A 449 -7.53 -21.10 -10.39
C HIS A 449 -8.30 -19.81 -10.17
N VAL A 450 -7.67 -18.65 -10.36
CA VAL A 450 -8.26 -17.33 -10.11
C VAL A 450 -7.99 -16.35 -11.26
N PRO A 451 -8.99 -16.06 -12.12
CA PRO A 451 -8.85 -15.08 -13.19
C PRO A 451 -8.83 -13.62 -12.70
N TYR A 452 -8.00 -12.79 -13.33
CA TYR A 452 -7.84 -11.38 -13.04
C TYR A 452 -8.96 -10.51 -13.64
N VAL A 453 -10.09 -10.42 -12.92
CA VAL A 453 -11.23 -9.57 -13.31
C VAL A 453 -10.85 -8.07 -13.29
N ARG A 454 -10.62 -7.50 -14.48
CA ARG A 454 -10.55 -6.04 -14.71
C ARG A 454 -11.93 -5.39 -14.51
N PHE A 455 -12.25 -5.01 -13.27
CA PHE A 455 -13.44 -4.20 -12.95
C PHE A 455 -13.34 -2.76 -13.49
N GLY A 456 -13.57 -2.59 -14.79
CA GLY A 456 -13.70 -1.28 -15.43
C GLY A 456 -14.97 -0.55 -14.96
N VAL A 457 -14.84 0.74 -14.63
CA VAL A 457 -15.92 1.58 -14.06
C VAL A 457 -17.19 1.76 -14.92
N GLY A 458 -17.23 1.18 -16.13
CA GLY A 458 -18.39 1.17 -17.04
C GLY A 458 -19.27 -0.08 -17.00
N SER A 459 -18.86 -1.18 -16.35
CA SER A 459 -19.63 -2.45 -16.38
C SER A 459 -20.91 -2.44 -15.52
N LEU A 460 -21.09 -1.41 -14.69
CA LEU A 460 -22.22 -1.22 -13.76
C LEU A 460 -23.62 -1.24 -14.39
N LEU A 461 -23.75 -1.14 -15.71
CA LEU A 461 -25.05 -1.04 -16.40
C LEU A 461 -25.73 -2.38 -16.71
N TRP A 462 -25.01 -3.52 -16.65
CA TRP A 462 -25.58 -4.82 -17.05
C TRP A 462 -26.21 -5.65 -15.93
N GLN A 463 -25.98 -5.32 -14.66
CA GLN A 463 -26.57 -6.04 -13.51
C GLN A 463 -27.91 -5.45 -13.00
N PHE A 464 -28.45 -4.40 -13.62
CA PHE A 464 -29.68 -3.73 -13.17
C PHE A 464 -30.77 -3.64 -14.26
N PRO A 465 -31.70 -4.62 -14.36
CA PRO A 465 -32.84 -4.55 -15.27
C PRO A 465 -33.90 -3.48 -14.95
N THR A 466 -33.73 -2.71 -13.85
CA THR A 466 -34.81 -1.94 -13.22
C THR A 466 -34.48 -0.47 -12.90
N ILE A 467 -33.27 0.04 -13.19
CA ILE A 467 -33.01 1.49 -13.11
C ILE A 467 -33.56 2.14 -14.39
N GLN A 468 -34.84 2.51 -14.35
CA GLN A 468 -35.52 3.19 -15.44
C GLN A 468 -34.92 4.60 -15.64
N ALA A 469 -34.70 5.00 -16.89
CA ALA A 469 -33.83 6.12 -17.23
C ALA A 469 -34.25 7.48 -16.64
N ALA A 470 -33.26 8.23 -16.16
CA ALA A 470 -33.36 9.65 -15.84
C ALA A 470 -32.46 10.45 -16.80
N ASP A 471 -33.10 11.22 -17.69
CA ASP A 471 -32.54 12.27 -18.56
C ASP A 471 -31.32 11.91 -19.44
N ASN A 472 -31.58 11.33 -20.63
CA ASN A 472 -30.65 11.33 -21.75
C ASN A 472 -30.85 12.61 -22.59
N SER A 473 -30.01 13.62 -22.39
CA SER A 473 -30.04 14.88 -23.16
C SER A 473 -28.75 15.27 -23.90
N ASP A 474 -27.67 14.48 -23.80
CA ASP A 474 -26.46 14.63 -24.62
C ASP A 474 -26.14 13.36 -25.45
N PRO A 475 -26.35 13.36 -26.78
CA PRO A 475 -25.98 12.25 -27.66
C PRO A 475 -24.47 12.12 -27.97
N GLY A 476 -23.62 13.01 -27.47
CA GLY A 476 -22.20 13.11 -27.85
C GLY A 476 -21.22 12.25 -27.02
N ALA A 477 -21.63 11.74 -25.86
CA ALA A 477 -20.76 11.04 -24.91
C ALA A 477 -20.48 9.58 -25.30
N GLY A 478 -19.78 9.36 -26.42
CA GLY A 478 -19.37 8.03 -26.88
C GLY A 478 -18.36 7.37 -25.93
N VAL A 479 -18.67 6.13 -25.52
CA VAL A 479 -17.78 5.29 -24.68
C VAL A 479 -16.44 5.09 -25.37
N ARG A 480 -15.34 5.33 -24.64
CA ARG A 480 -13.98 4.92 -25.05
C ARG A 480 -13.49 3.81 -24.14
N ASN A 481 -13.11 2.68 -24.73
CA ASN A 481 -12.22 1.73 -24.08
C ASN A 481 -10.79 2.27 -24.25
N THR A 482 -10.04 2.40 -23.16
CA THR A 482 -8.59 2.65 -23.22
C THR A 482 -7.85 1.37 -23.57
N THR A 483 -6.83 1.50 -24.41
CA THR A 483 -5.96 0.40 -24.85
C THR A 483 -4.82 0.15 -23.86
N ASP A 484 -4.24 -1.04 -23.88
CA ASP A 484 -3.15 -1.40 -22.97
C ASP A 484 -1.88 -0.57 -23.18
N ALA A 485 -1.64 -0.08 -24.41
CA ALA A 485 -0.60 0.91 -24.69
C ALA A 485 -0.85 2.26 -24.00
N GLU A 486 -2.11 2.69 -23.86
CA GLU A 486 -2.48 3.88 -23.08
C GLU A 486 -2.33 3.63 -21.58
N TYR A 487 -2.66 2.43 -21.08
CA TYR A 487 -2.41 2.05 -19.68
C TYR A 487 -0.92 2.01 -19.31
N ALA A 488 -0.07 1.46 -20.19
CA ALA A 488 1.38 1.48 -20.02
C ALA A 488 1.92 2.93 -19.98
N ALA A 489 1.43 3.80 -20.87
CA ALA A 489 1.76 5.22 -20.88
C ALA A 489 1.26 6.00 -19.64
N MET A 490 0.28 5.47 -18.90
CA MET A 490 -0.19 6.01 -17.62
C MET A 490 0.63 5.53 -16.40
N GLY A 491 1.69 4.73 -16.62
CA GLY A 491 2.70 4.43 -15.61
C GLY A 491 2.23 3.53 -14.47
N GLY A 492 1.34 2.58 -14.74
CA GLY A 492 0.89 1.57 -13.75
C GLY A 492 0.09 2.11 -12.58
N LYS A 493 -0.42 3.35 -12.66
CA LYS A 493 -1.21 3.98 -11.57
C LYS A 493 -2.60 3.38 -11.45
N PHE A 494 -2.71 2.29 -10.67
CA PHE A 494 -4.00 1.81 -10.18
C PHE A 494 -4.69 2.86 -9.30
N TYR A 495 -5.98 3.09 -9.54
CA TYR A 495 -6.84 3.71 -8.53
C TYR A 495 -7.19 2.65 -7.49
N ASP A 496 -6.66 2.81 -6.27
CA ASP A 496 -7.24 2.12 -5.13
C ASP A 496 -8.66 2.65 -4.90
N THR A 497 -9.65 1.79 -5.11
CA THR A 497 -11.07 2.14 -4.92
C THR A 497 -11.49 2.20 -3.45
N SER A 498 -10.56 2.06 -2.49
CA SER A 498 -10.82 2.38 -1.08
C SER A 498 -11.32 3.82 -0.87
N SER A 499 -10.98 4.77 -1.76
CA SER A 499 -11.54 6.14 -1.72
C SER A 499 -12.99 6.24 -2.21
N LEU A 500 -13.58 5.16 -2.75
CA LEU A 500 -15.01 5.01 -3.08
C LEU A 500 -15.75 4.26 -1.95
N HIS A 501 -15.44 4.60 -0.70
CA HIS A 501 -16.11 4.09 0.49
C HIS A 501 -17.63 4.31 0.42
N GLY A 502 -18.41 3.22 0.58
CA GLY A 502 -19.85 3.32 0.83
C GLY A 502 -20.66 2.10 0.42
N TRP A 503 -20.64 1.72 -0.87
CA TRP A 503 -21.72 0.90 -1.46
C TRP A 503 -21.27 -0.25 -2.40
N PHE A 504 -19.97 -0.42 -2.62
CA PHE A 504 -19.44 -1.61 -3.31
C PHE A 504 -19.14 -2.71 -2.29
N THR A 505 -19.72 -3.90 -2.47
CA THR A 505 -19.51 -5.03 -1.55
C THR A 505 -18.12 -5.61 -1.73
N ALA A 506 -17.27 -5.50 -0.70
CA ALA A 506 -15.90 -6.00 -0.62
C ALA A 506 -15.83 -7.55 -0.48
N LYS A 507 -16.53 -8.24 -1.38
CA LYS A 507 -16.78 -9.68 -1.44
C LYS A 507 -16.54 -10.23 -2.85
N GLY A 508 -17.06 -9.56 -3.88
CA GLY A 508 -16.96 -10.00 -5.26
C GLY A 508 -15.69 -9.61 -6.02
N THR A 509 -14.58 -9.30 -5.33
CA THR A 509 -13.31 -8.98 -6.00
C THR A 509 -12.50 -10.25 -6.26
N TRP A 510 -11.71 -10.30 -7.34
CA TRP A 510 -10.88 -11.48 -7.63
C TRP A 510 -9.87 -11.80 -6.49
N ARG A 511 -9.46 -10.80 -5.69
CA ARG A 511 -8.63 -11.01 -4.48
C ARG A 511 -9.39 -11.74 -3.38
N ASN A 512 -10.68 -11.42 -3.20
CA ASN A 512 -11.55 -12.13 -2.27
C ASN A 512 -11.74 -13.60 -2.70
N ILE A 513 -11.89 -13.83 -4.02
CA ILE A 513 -11.93 -15.17 -4.60
C ILE A 513 -10.62 -15.90 -4.32
N ALA A 514 -9.46 -15.26 -4.48
CA ALA A 514 -8.18 -15.87 -4.07
C ALA A 514 -8.15 -16.25 -2.58
N VAL A 515 -8.70 -15.45 -1.66
CA VAL A 515 -8.79 -15.84 -0.24
C VAL A 515 -9.70 -17.07 -0.04
N HIS A 516 -10.83 -17.15 -0.73
CA HIS A 516 -11.75 -18.29 -0.70
C HIS A 516 -11.12 -19.57 -1.29
N GLU A 517 -10.66 -19.51 -2.53
CA GLU A 517 -10.11 -20.64 -3.29
C GLU A 517 -8.77 -21.13 -2.72
N PHE A 518 -7.82 -20.20 -2.50
CA PHE A 518 -6.47 -20.56 -2.10
C PHE A 518 -6.32 -20.65 -0.58
N GLY A 519 -6.84 -19.66 0.16
CA GLY A 519 -6.80 -19.69 1.62
C GLY A 519 -7.77 -20.73 2.20
N GLY A 520 -8.98 -20.82 1.64
CA GLY A 520 -10.03 -21.72 2.13
C GLY A 520 -9.91 -23.16 1.62
N HIS A 521 -10.05 -23.39 0.32
CA HIS A 521 -9.99 -24.75 -0.23
C HIS A 521 -8.56 -25.30 -0.28
N ALA A 522 -7.64 -24.64 -0.99
CA ALA A 522 -6.31 -25.20 -1.26
C ALA A 522 -5.45 -25.36 0.01
N PHE A 523 -5.30 -24.29 0.78
CA PHE A 523 -4.57 -24.35 2.05
C PHE A 523 -5.45 -24.96 3.16
N GLY A 524 -6.61 -24.35 3.44
CA GLY A 524 -7.45 -24.68 4.60
C GLY A 524 -8.20 -26.02 4.52
N ARG A 525 -8.26 -26.67 3.34
CA ARG A 525 -8.98 -27.93 3.08
C ARG A 525 -10.48 -27.87 3.44
N LEU A 526 -11.06 -26.67 3.31
CA LEU A 526 -12.44 -26.37 3.66
C LEU A 526 -13.43 -26.76 2.54
N ASP A 527 -14.65 -27.12 2.93
CA ASP A 527 -15.83 -27.23 2.07
C ASP A 527 -16.57 -25.89 1.95
N ASP A 528 -17.39 -25.77 0.92
CA ASP A 528 -18.35 -24.66 0.80
C ASP A 528 -19.39 -24.66 1.92
N GLU A 529 -19.69 -23.46 2.40
CA GLU A 529 -20.73 -23.21 3.39
C GLU A 529 -21.95 -22.49 2.81
N TYR A 530 -21.92 -22.04 1.55
CA TYR A 530 -23.12 -21.53 0.86
C TYR A 530 -24.16 -22.63 0.61
N TRP A 531 -25.41 -22.23 0.39
CA TRP A 531 -26.52 -23.13 0.09
C TRP A 531 -27.48 -22.50 -0.92
N TYR A 532 -28.13 -23.33 -1.73
CA TYR A 532 -29.23 -22.91 -2.60
C TYR A 532 -30.57 -23.27 -1.96
N GLU A 533 -31.53 -22.35 -2.00
CA GLU A 533 -32.91 -22.61 -1.57
C GLU A 533 -33.50 -23.84 -2.29
N ALA A 534 -34.36 -24.59 -1.59
CA ALA A 534 -34.99 -25.83 -2.04
C ALA A 534 -34.05 -27.01 -2.42
N LYS A 535 -32.71 -26.91 -2.25
CA LYS A 535 -31.82 -28.08 -2.36
C LYS A 535 -31.70 -28.84 -1.02
N THR A 536 -31.97 -30.14 -1.04
CA THR A 536 -31.80 -31.08 0.09
C THR A 536 -30.71 -32.09 -0.23
N ALA A 537 -29.72 -32.26 0.65
CA ALA A 537 -28.67 -33.27 0.44
C ALA A 537 -29.24 -34.68 0.64
N SER A 538 -28.84 -35.60 -0.25
CA SER A 538 -29.17 -37.03 -0.14
C SER A 538 -28.16 -37.76 0.73
N ASP A 539 -28.58 -38.87 1.33
CA ASP A 539 -27.71 -39.76 2.11
C ASP A 539 -26.47 -40.20 1.32
N SER A 540 -26.61 -40.37 0.01
CA SER A 540 -25.51 -40.68 -0.91
C SER A 540 -24.53 -39.53 -1.12
N PHE A 541 -25.01 -38.27 -1.20
CA PHE A 541 -24.13 -37.10 -1.25
C PHE A 541 -23.41 -36.91 0.08
N ASN A 542 -24.14 -37.01 1.20
CA ASN A 542 -23.59 -36.91 2.54
C ASN A 542 -22.49 -37.96 2.78
N SER A 543 -22.77 -39.24 2.48
CA SER A 543 -21.80 -40.33 2.61
C SER A 543 -20.54 -40.10 1.77
N ALA A 544 -20.66 -39.52 0.57
CA ALA A 544 -19.52 -39.21 -0.29
C ALA A 544 -18.74 -37.98 0.20
N ARG A 545 -19.44 -36.92 0.62
CA ARG A 545 -18.83 -35.66 1.09
C ARG A 545 -18.10 -35.83 2.43
N ASP A 546 -18.63 -36.65 3.33
CA ASP A 546 -17.98 -36.97 4.62
C ASP A 546 -16.87 -38.03 4.47
N ALA A 547 -16.89 -38.87 3.43
CA ALA A 547 -15.77 -39.78 3.16
C ALA A 547 -14.44 -39.03 2.93
N TYR A 548 -14.47 -37.81 2.37
CA TYR A 548 -13.30 -36.96 2.16
C TYR A 548 -12.63 -36.47 3.47
N GLN A 549 -13.33 -36.58 4.61
CA GLN A 549 -12.75 -36.31 5.93
C GLN A 549 -11.79 -37.43 6.38
N ASN A 550 -11.77 -38.56 5.65
CA ASN A 550 -10.93 -39.74 5.89
C ASN A 550 -9.85 -39.93 4.80
N TRP A 551 -9.57 -38.88 4.01
CA TRP A 551 -8.45 -38.84 3.06
C TRP A 551 -7.09 -38.81 3.78
N GLU A 552 -6.00 -39.14 3.06
CA GLU A 552 -4.61 -39.05 3.57
C GLU A 552 -4.32 -37.66 4.14
N VAL A 553 -4.76 -36.62 3.43
CA VAL A 553 -4.93 -35.28 3.98
C VAL A 553 -6.44 -34.95 4.03
N PRO A 554 -7.08 -34.91 5.22
CA PRO A 554 -8.51 -34.65 5.34
C PRO A 554 -9.00 -33.38 4.62
N PHE A 555 -10.26 -33.41 4.19
CA PHE A 555 -10.98 -32.32 3.55
C PHE A 555 -12.43 -32.26 4.06
N CYS A 556 -13.13 -31.14 3.87
CA CYS A 556 -14.50 -30.90 4.36
C CYS A 556 -14.70 -30.95 5.90
N LEU A 557 -13.67 -30.65 6.70
CA LEU A 557 -13.77 -30.66 8.18
C LEU A 557 -14.54 -29.47 8.79
N ASN A 558 -15.19 -28.63 7.99
CA ASN A 558 -16.06 -27.53 8.44
C ASN A 558 -17.55 -27.72 8.13
N THR A 559 -17.94 -28.77 7.38
CA THR A 559 -19.35 -29.07 7.06
C THR A 559 -19.73 -30.50 7.44
N SER A 560 -20.96 -30.68 7.92
CA SER A 560 -21.45 -31.94 8.51
C SER A 560 -22.74 -32.44 7.85
N SER A 561 -22.97 -33.76 7.85
CA SER A 561 -24.25 -34.42 7.56
C SER A 561 -25.11 -34.72 8.80
N SER A 562 -24.63 -34.37 9.99
CA SER A 562 -25.26 -34.69 11.27
C SER A 562 -25.45 -33.44 12.14
N TYR A 563 -26.68 -33.23 12.60
CA TYR A 563 -27.08 -32.10 13.45
C TYR A 563 -26.48 -32.23 14.86
N GLY A 564 -25.76 -31.22 15.33
CA GLY A 564 -25.15 -31.19 16.68
C GLY A 564 -24.03 -32.22 16.91
N GLU A 565 -23.89 -33.20 16.02
CA GLU A 565 -22.88 -34.25 16.01
C GLU A 565 -21.97 -34.07 14.77
N PRO A 566 -21.22 -32.97 14.65
CA PRO A 566 -20.30 -32.83 13.55
C PRO A 566 -19.16 -33.87 13.66
N PRO A 567 -18.60 -34.35 12.52
CA PRO A 567 -17.64 -35.46 12.52
C PRO A 567 -16.32 -35.19 13.26
N TRP A 568 -16.02 -33.93 13.58
CA TRP A 568 -14.88 -33.51 14.41
C TRP A 568 -15.13 -33.57 15.93
N LYS A 569 -15.95 -34.53 16.38
CA LYS A 569 -16.42 -34.65 17.77
C LYS A 569 -15.32 -34.99 18.79
N GLU A 570 -14.26 -35.68 18.38
CA GLU A 570 -13.21 -36.16 19.30
C GLU A 570 -12.12 -35.10 19.57
N ASP A 571 -12.08 -34.02 18.79
CA ASP A 571 -10.88 -33.17 18.64
C ASP A 571 -11.06 -31.72 19.17
N LEU A 572 -12.22 -31.47 19.80
CA LEU A 572 -12.61 -30.20 20.46
C LEU A 572 -13.94 -30.24 21.23
N LEU A 573 -14.78 -31.28 21.10
CA LEU A 573 -16.17 -31.22 21.58
C LEU A 573 -16.30 -31.44 23.11
N ASP A 574 -15.27 -31.99 23.76
CA ASP A 574 -15.06 -31.87 25.22
C ASP A 574 -14.93 -30.39 25.69
N HIS A 575 -14.64 -29.47 24.78
CA HIS A 575 -14.44 -28.04 25.04
C HIS A 575 -15.42 -27.12 24.30
N MET A 576 -16.51 -27.62 23.71
CA MET A 576 -17.46 -26.76 22.98
C MET A 576 -18.31 -25.89 23.93
N ASP A 577 -18.81 -26.47 25.02
CA ASP A 577 -19.41 -25.69 26.12
C ASP A 577 -18.35 -24.75 26.74
N GLU A 578 -17.12 -25.26 26.93
CA GLU A 578 -16.03 -24.51 27.55
C GLU A 578 -15.58 -23.31 26.72
N LEU A 579 -15.52 -23.37 25.38
CA LEU A 579 -15.08 -22.24 24.54
C LEU A 579 -15.91 -20.97 24.78
N SER A 580 -17.22 -21.12 24.96
CA SER A 580 -18.14 -20.01 25.26
C SER A 580 -18.06 -19.51 26.71
N LEU A 581 -17.55 -20.35 27.63
CA LEU A 581 -17.32 -20.03 29.04
C LEU A 581 -15.90 -19.46 29.29
N ILE A 582 -14.93 -19.82 28.45
CA ILE A 582 -13.53 -19.40 28.49
C ILE A 582 -13.38 -18.02 27.85
N ASP A 583 -14.04 -17.77 26.70
CA ASP A 583 -13.91 -16.48 26.00
C ASP A 583 -15.23 -16.00 25.37
N SER A 584 -15.70 -14.84 25.84
CA SER A 584 -16.93 -14.20 25.37
C SER A 584 -16.89 -13.74 23.90
N ARG A 585 -15.72 -13.73 23.24
CA ARG A 585 -15.59 -13.42 21.81
C ARG A 585 -16.17 -14.50 20.89
N TYR A 586 -16.45 -15.70 21.41
CA TYR A 586 -17.06 -16.83 20.68
C TYR A 586 -18.55 -17.05 21.01
N ALA A 587 -19.01 -16.52 22.15
CA ALA A 587 -20.42 -16.55 22.53
C ALA A 587 -21.29 -15.90 21.44
N GLU A 588 -22.54 -16.38 21.32
CA GLU A 588 -23.56 -15.93 20.35
C GLU A 588 -23.21 -16.12 18.86
N ARG A 589 -22.00 -16.59 18.51
CA ARG A 589 -21.52 -16.72 17.13
C ARG A 589 -21.52 -18.16 16.61
N ILE A 590 -21.01 -19.10 17.41
CA ILE A 590 -20.86 -20.51 17.04
C ILE A 590 -22.17 -21.27 17.28
N GLY A 591 -22.56 -22.13 16.34
CA GLY A 591 -23.74 -22.98 16.44
C GLY A 591 -23.77 -24.11 15.41
N SER A 592 -24.94 -24.70 15.19
CA SER A 592 -25.20 -25.69 14.12
C SER A 592 -26.23 -25.12 13.14
N PHE A 593 -25.76 -24.31 12.19
CA PHE A 593 -26.62 -23.65 11.21
C PHE A 593 -26.85 -24.58 10.01
N GLN A 594 -28.11 -24.76 9.62
CA GLN A 594 -28.45 -25.58 8.46
C GLN A 594 -28.13 -24.82 7.16
N GLY A 595 -27.65 -25.55 6.16
CA GLY A 595 -27.15 -25.00 4.90
C GLY A 595 -25.63 -25.10 4.79
N ALA A 596 -25.13 -25.93 3.88
CA ALA A 596 -23.73 -25.97 3.44
C ALA A 596 -23.59 -26.87 2.19
N SER A 597 -22.40 -26.90 1.57
CA SER A 597 -22.08 -27.72 0.39
C SER A 597 -23.01 -27.49 -0.81
N GLY A 598 -23.65 -26.32 -0.90
CA GLY A 598 -24.71 -26.01 -1.86
C GLY A 598 -26.14 -26.47 -1.47
N TYR A 599 -26.33 -27.19 -0.37
CA TYR A 599 -27.63 -27.73 0.06
C TYR A 599 -28.18 -27.01 1.29
N ALA A 600 -29.42 -26.52 1.21
CA ALA A 600 -30.10 -25.84 2.32
C ALA A 600 -30.51 -26.79 3.46
N LEU A 601 -30.77 -28.05 3.14
CA LEU A 601 -31.20 -29.08 4.09
C LEU A 601 -30.25 -30.28 4.07
N ASN A 602 -30.12 -30.96 5.21
CA ASN A 602 -29.26 -32.12 5.45
C ASN A 602 -27.73 -31.88 5.35
N ARG A 603 -27.27 -30.62 5.31
CA ARG A 603 -25.89 -30.21 5.64
C ARG A 603 -25.90 -29.10 6.70
N TRP A 604 -24.83 -29.00 7.49
CA TRP A 604 -24.66 -28.01 8.57
C TRP A 604 -23.26 -27.38 8.57
N ARG A 605 -23.18 -26.14 9.08
CA ARG A 605 -21.96 -25.31 9.26
C ARG A 605 -21.92 -24.62 10.64
N SER A 606 -20.77 -24.08 11.01
CA SER A 606 -20.49 -23.56 12.36
C SER A 606 -20.93 -22.12 12.65
N GLU A 607 -21.01 -21.23 11.66
CA GLU A 607 -21.42 -19.83 11.81
C GLU A 607 -22.40 -19.42 10.70
N THR A 608 -23.19 -18.36 10.91
CA THR A 608 -24.09 -17.82 9.87
C THR A 608 -23.33 -17.17 8.72
N ILE A 609 -22.09 -16.73 8.94
CA ILE A 609 -21.23 -16.01 7.99
C ILE A 609 -19.81 -16.59 7.94
N SER A 610 -19.22 -16.69 6.75
CA SER A 610 -17.82 -17.09 6.56
C SER A 610 -17.33 -16.78 5.13
N CYS A 611 -16.02 -16.86 4.90
CA CYS A 611 -15.41 -16.72 3.58
C CYS A 611 -15.97 -17.75 2.59
N MET A 612 -16.26 -18.97 3.09
CA MET A 612 -16.83 -20.08 2.31
C MET A 612 -18.34 -19.95 2.04
N ILE A 613 -18.97 -18.81 2.41
CA ILE A 613 -20.37 -18.48 2.08
C ILE A 613 -20.45 -17.38 1.02
N ASP A 614 -19.67 -16.31 1.19
CA ASP A 614 -19.80 -15.10 0.36
C ASP A 614 -18.49 -14.32 0.15
N ASN A 615 -17.35 -15.02 0.16
CA ASN A 615 -16.01 -14.52 -0.17
C ASN A 615 -15.54 -13.34 0.72
N ARG A 616 -16.21 -13.07 1.85
CA ARG A 616 -15.80 -12.03 2.80
C ARG A 616 -14.43 -12.32 3.40
N GLN A 617 -13.75 -11.26 3.85
CA GLN A 617 -12.45 -11.32 4.53
C GLN A 617 -12.57 -11.79 6.01
N TYR A 618 -13.28 -12.90 6.24
CA TYR A 618 -13.53 -13.49 7.55
C TYR A 618 -13.79 -14.99 7.41
N PHE A 619 -12.83 -15.82 7.80
CA PHE A 619 -13.07 -17.24 8.07
C PHE A 619 -13.82 -17.39 9.40
N SER A 620 -14.78 -18.32 9.48
CA SER A 620 -15.49 -18.64 10.72
C SER A 620 -14.54 -19.22 11.77
N THR A 621 -14.91 -19.21 13.04
CA THR A 621 -14.02 -19.63 14.14
C THR A 621 -13.54 -21.07 13.99
N TRP A 622 -14.41 -21.94 13.47
CA TRP A 622 -14.05 -23.31 13.16
C TRP A 622 -13.03 -23.40 12.01
N GLN A 623 -13.26 -22.65 10.93
CA GLN A 623 -12.32 -22.56 9.80
C GLN A 623 -10.96 -22.00 10.23
N ARG A 624 -10.92 -20.90 11.02
CA ARG A 624 -9.67 -20.34 11.54
C ARG A 624 -8.90 -21.36 12.39
N LEU A 625 -9.61 -22.15 13.19
CA LEU A 625 -9.00 -23.22 13.99
C LEU A 625 -8.41 -24.34 13.12
N LEU A 626 -9.14 -24.80 12.09
CA LEU A 626 -8.63 -25.81 11.14
C LEU A 626 -7.38 -25.31 10.41
N ILE A 627 -7.42 -24.07 9.92
CA ILE A 627 -6.27 -23.41 9.27
C ILE A 627 -5.08 -23.33 10.23
N VAL A 628 -5.28 -22.93 11.50
CA VAL A 628 -4.18 -22.90 12.49
C VAL A 628 -3.66 -24.31 12.83
N LYS A 629 -4.52 -25.32 13.00
CA LYS A 629 -4.08 -26.72 13.17
C LYS A 629 -3.16 -27.14 12.01
N ARG A 630 -3.53 -26.82 10.78
CA ARG A 630 -2.76 -27.13 9.57
C ARG A 630 -1.48 -26.31 9.41
N ILE A 631 -1.45 -25.05 9.87
CA ILE A 631 -0.21 -24.25 9.97
C ILE A 631 0.76 -24.91 10.95
N MET A 632 0.30 -25.26 12.17
CA MET A 632 1.15 -25.93 13.17
C MET A 632 1.69 -27.27 12.65
N GLU A 633 0.80 -28.11 12.07
CA GLU A 633 1.14 -29.38 11.43
C GLU A 633 2.21 -29.23 10.33
N LYS A 634 2.05 -28.26 9.43
CA LYS A 634 3.01 -27.99 8.35
C LYS A 634 4.30 -27.31 8.84
N ALA A 635 4.26 -26.59 9.96
CA ALA A 635 5.42 -25.92 10.55
C ALA A 635 6.25 -26.79 11.50
N GLY A 636 5.79 -28.00 11.85
CA GLY A 636 6.49 -28.90 12.77
C GLY A 636 6.17 -28.69 14.25
N GLU A 637 5.25 -27.77 14.57
CA GLU A 637 4.95 -27.38 15.95
C GLU A 637 3.67 -28.04 16.50
N PRO A 638 3.58 -28.28 17.82
CA PRO A 638 2.38 -28.84 18.43
C PRO A 638 1.25 -27.81 18.49
N PHE A 639 0.06 -28.18 18.01
CA PHE A 639 -1.15 -27.35 18.20
C PHE A 639 -1.51 -27.22 19.69
N SER A 640 -1.91 -26.01 20.08
CA SER A 640 -2.35 -25.67 21.44
C SER A 640 -3.62 -24.83 21.37
N LEU A 641 -4.73 -25.35 21.91
CA LEU A 641 -6.01 -24.63 21.92
C LEU A 641 -5.93 -23.32 22.74
N ALA A 642 -5.20 -23.33 23.85
CA ALA A 642 -4.98 -22.11 24.65
C ALA A 642 -4.21 -21.04 23.86
N SER A 643 -3.21 -21.44 23.07
CA SER A 643 -2.44 -20.53 22.21
C SER A 643 -3.25 -20.05 21.00
N PHE A 644 -4.13 -20.91 20.45
CA PHE A 644 -5.12 -20.48 19.46
C PHE A 644 -6.04 -19.40 20.04
N ILE A 645 -6.71 -19.65 21.17
CA ILE A 645 -7.63 -18.68 21.80
C ILE A 645 -6.90 -17.36 22.13
N GLN A 646 -5.68 -17.44 22.66
CA GLN A 646 -4.87 -16.26 23.01
C GLN A 646 -4.56 -15.36 21.80
N ASN A 647 -4.32 -15.95 20.63
CA ASN A 647 -3.84 -15.25 19.43
C ASN A 647 -4.96 -14.99 18.40
N ASP A 648 -6.07 -15.71 18.45
CA ASP A 648 -7.17 -15.61 17.49
C ASP A 648 -7.89 -14.26 17.56
N ASN A 649 -8.41 -13.81 16.42
CA ASN A 649 -9.05 -12.52 16.23
C ASN A 649 -10.36 -12.69 15.42
N PRO A 650 -11.51 -12.87 16.08
CA PRO A 650 -12.78 -13.17 15.42
C PRO A 650 -13.51 -11.93 14.86
N THR A 651 -12.83 -10.84 14.51
CA THR A 651 -13.47 -9.62 14.00
C THR A 651 -13.74 -9.71 12.48
N ASP A 652 -15.01 -9.54 12.09
CA ASP A 652 -15.40 -9.33 10.68
C ASP A 652 -15.62 -7.84 10.45
N ARG A 653 -14.86 -7.26 9.51
CA ARG A 653 -14.97 -5.84 9.13
C ARG A 653 -16.38 -5.44 8.68
N LEU A 654 -17.19 -6.38 8.17
CA LEU A 654 -18.54 -6.10 7.69
C LEU A 654 -19.61 -6.22 8.79
N ARG A 655 -19.56 -7.29 9.61
CA ARG A 655 -20.46 -7.47 10.77
C ARG A 655 -20.20 -6.46 11.89
N ASP A 656 -18.93 -6.25 12.24
CA ASP A 656 -18.57 -5.60 13.51
C ASP A 656 -18.36 -4.05 13.37
N ALA A 657 -18.51 -3.49 12.16
CA ALA A 657 -18.34 -2.05 11.89
C ALA A 657 -19.19 -1.14 12.79
N GLY A 658 -20.39 -1.58 13.18
CA GLY A 658 -21.30 -0.82 14.05
C GLY A 658 -20.76 -0.56 15.46
N ALA A 659 -19.73 -1.29 15.91
CA ALA A 659 -19.17 -1.18 17.25
C ALA A 659 -18.14 -0.05 17.42
N LEU A 660 -17.49 0.41 16.34
CA LEU A 660 -16.28 1.25 16.44
C LEU A 660 -16.51 2.78 16.35
N SER A 661 -17.68 3.26 15.93
CA SER A 661 -17.92 4.71 15.84
C SER A 661 -19.39 5.15 16.01
N ALA A 662 -19.92 5.11 17.24
CA ALA A 662 -21.19 5.74 17.58
C ALA A 662 -21.16 6.37 19.00
N PRO A 663 -21.44 7.68 19.17
CA PRO A 663 -21.60 8.26 20.50
C PRO A 663 -22.85 7.72 21.18
N ARG A 664 -22.71 7.08 22.34
CA ARG A 664 -23.84 6.52 23.10
C ARG A 664 -24.86 7.60 23.49
N ARG A 665 -26.00 7.64 22.80
CA ARG A 665 -27.27 8.18 23.33
C ARG A 665 -28.15 6.99 23.71
N GLY A 666 -28.61 6.98 24.96
CA GLY A 666 -29.34 5.86 25.53
C GLY A 666 -30.84 5.86 25.19
N GLY A 667 -31.44 4.67 25.32
CA GLY A 667 -32.81 4.35 24.96
C GLY A 667 -32.81 2.95 24.36
N GLY A 668 -33.18 1.94 25.16
CA GLY A 668 -33.11 0.55 24.72
C GLY A 668 -34.41 0.08 24.08
N VAL A 669 -34.32 -1.04 23.36
CA VAL A 669 -35.27 -2.17 23.33
C VAL A 669 -34.60 -3.28 22.50
N TYR A 670 -34.73 -4.54 22.92
CA TYR A 670 -34.42 -5.69 22.06
C TYR A 670 -35.55 -5.85 21.05
N LEU A 671 -35.22 -6.02 19.77
CA LEU A 671 -36.12 -6.60 18.78
C LEU A 671 -35.37 -7.68 17.99
N ASP A 672 -35.93 -8.87 18.02
CA ASP A 672 -35.70 -9.90 17.00
C ASP A 672 -36.37 -9.46 15.66
N ASP A 673 -36.20 -10.28 14.61
CA ASP A 673 -36.91 -10.16 13.32
C ASP A 673 -36.67 -8.88 12.49
N GLU A 674 -35.43 -8.64 12.06
CA GLU A 674 -35.19 -8.10 10.71
C GLU A 674 -34.98 -9.28 9.75
N PRO A 675 -35.81 -9.46 8.70
CA PRO A 675 -35.62 -10.56 7.75
C PRO A 675 -34.34 -10.35 6.95
N ALA A 676 -33.67 -11.46 6.59
CA ALA A 676 -32.47 -11.40 5.76
C ALA A 676 -32.78 -10.76 4.39
N GLY A 677 -32.49 -9.47 4.27
CA GLY A 677 -32.59 -8.74 3.00
C GLY A 677 -31.73 -9.40 1.93
N PRO A 678 -32.12 -9.32 0.64
CA PRO A 678 -31.51 -10.10 -0.42
C PRO A 678 -30.01 -9.90 -0.46
N TYR A 679 -29.27 -10.98 -0.19
CA TYR A 679 -27.81 -11.02 -0.23
C TYR A 679 -27.35 -10.40 -1.56
N THR A 680 -26.51 -9.37 -1.48
CA THR A 680 -26.03 -8.65 -2.67
C THR A 680 -25.18 -9.61 -3.48
N PHE A 681 -25.75 -10.11 -4.58
CA PHE A 681 -25.38 -11.38 -5.20
C PHE A 681 -23.98 -11.32 -5.80
N CYS A 682 -23.00 -11.81 -5.04
CA CYS A 682 -21.80 -12.38 -5.65
C CYS A 682 -22.25 -13.66 -6.37
N PRO A 683 -21.92 -13.88 -7.65
CA PRO A 683 -22.21 -15.17 -8.28
C PRO A 683 -21.51 -16.27 -7.47
N PRO A 684 -22.24 -17.26 -6.94
CA PRO A 684 -21.63 -18.35 -6.21
C PRO A 684 -20.67 -19.09 -7.14
N LEU A 685 -19.51 -19.45 -6.60
CA LEU A 685 -18.45 -20.15 -7.32
C LEU A 685 -18.86 -21.61 -7.55
N PRO A 686 -18.28 -22.32 -8.53
CA PRO A 686 -18.42 -23.77 -8.62
C PRO A 686 -17.79 -24.42 -7.38
N PRO A 687 -18.36 -25.51 -6.84
CA PRO A 687 -17.79 -26.16 -5.67
C PRO A 687 -16.43 -26.79 -5.99
N PRO A 688 -15.52 -26.93 -5.00
CA PRO A 688 -14.17 -27.43 -5.22
C PRO A 688 -14.22 -28.85 -5.80
N VAL A 689 -13.38 -29.10 -6.81
CA VAL A 689 -13.33 -30.39 -7.51
C VAL A 689 -12.40 -31.33 -6.77
N LEU A 690 -13.01 -32.38 -6.20
CA LEU A 690 -12.36 -33.35 -5.33
C LEU A 690 -11.98 -34.60 -6.14
N LEU A 691 -10.69 -34.93 -6.10
CA LEU A 691 -10.05 -35.96 -6.93
C LEU A 691 -9.30 -36.98 -6.06
N THR A 692 -9.04 -38.14 -6.63
CA THR A 692 -8.16 -39.18 -6.06
C THR A 692 -7.05 -39.47 -7.09
N ARG A 693 -5.85 -39.82 -6.63
CA ARG A 693 -4.65 -39.95 -7.47
C ARG A 693 -4.27 -41.39 -7.81
#